data_AF-A0A8T0F322-F1
#
_entry.id   AF-A0A8T0F322-F1
#
_cell.length_a   1.000
_cell.length_b   1.000
_cell.length_c   1.000
_cell.angle_alpha   90.00
_cell.angle_beta   90.00
_cell.angle_gamma   90.00
#
_symmetry.space_group_name_H-M   'P 1'
#
loop_
_entity.id
_entity.type
_entity.pdbx_description
1 polymer ?
#
loop_
_entity_poly.entity_id
_entity_poly.type
_entity_poly.pdbx_seq_one_letter_code
_entity_poly.pdbx_strand_id
1 'polypeptide(L)'
;MINMMSKTLRVLLCVALIICTLTPQIEGTTIEEALQTATTAEPTTDPFRFLLLCAPGSERRNTCEKCTKVTKDPNTYKMCCENIRELSGGAWNTSEWQTKENPTFKSLVPDYKITLDYDHPREYISSPGFPHEDYPSDIQIIYEIEMKVLDEIKQMSNRILLTFEMFALEESDFCTNDGLEISDGAGQVRVYCGAQVGRTILTESKKLYIRFFTNPTIASRGYSILVEMYNTQCSKHFKGDSTGTFSSPNYPGRYYADDLCVWKIEAPEGKVIRVKFDEVFDIRAYEPLCVQDYLAVSLTGDFSTHIKRYCHGTRPLTMVSSGNSMLFMFRTDCCFEGKGFSASFALIDEDEITPTLPPDPKPQICTCGEENVQEMARIMGGKEVEPPNRYPWVVALVKKKKGVDDYYCGGALISPVYVLTAAHCIEKEEESGTRIALGAHDTDSSPEPVPISHFIFHPKYYNRTYLNDIALVKLLNPATLSDKVRVICLPTFPKFTSPNDLAVVAGWGWQRFQQGKNTKQLHEVEVPLVSHPTCVSKYGGVIQETNLCAGGLKGKDSCSGDSGGPLFGKYEGKWYSVGVVSWGMSCGQEGYPGIYTRVSEYLDWIADEIKDSPPCEDDKEEIPPPVQPNLENCGIPNDKDEARIAGGIETEPLEFPWMAMIVYNRTVVGAGALISPYYVLTVASIFDNWMEWYPEILDVFLGKHRISVREPTSKKFDVQAVYHHKSYGNPTPYNNDLALLKLLQPAGDQYKPICLPRSDAWYPSSMTLTTAGWGRTSKRGAGSDVLLKANLDVWSEEACEQRYPGWFTQQMICAYKKGTDTCEGDSGAPLMRIYYGRYYIAGVSSWASKDGCAAIGAPRVFSAIHQNLQWISSMTGLDVA
;
A
#
# COMPACT_ATOMS: atom_id res chain seq x y z
N MET A 1 35.03 49.10 -6.03
CA MET A 1 35.60 49.19 -7.40
C MET A 1 34.56 49.61 -8.44
N ILE A 2 33.42 48.92 -8.60
CA ILE A 2 32.42 49.22 -9.67
C ILE A 2 31.95 50.70 -9.69
N ASN A 3 31.77 51.34 -8.53
CA ASN A 3 31.30 52.74 -8.46
C ASN A 3 32.29 53.79 -9.02
N MET A 4 33.53 53.44 -9.34
CA MET A 4 34.51 54.36 -9.95
C MET A 4 34.70 54.18 -11.47
N MET A 5 33.97 53.26 -12.11
CA MET A 5 34.03 53.08 -13.57
C MET A 5 33.14 54.09 -14.31
N SER A 6 33.56 54.55 -15.50
CA SER A 6 32.78 55.47 -16.34
C SER A 6 31.49 54.82 -16.87
N LYS A 7 30.48 55.64 -17.24
CA LYS A 7 29.19 55.14 -17.74
C LYS A 7 29.38 54.19 -18.94
N THR A 8 30.24 54.53 -19.90
CA THR A 8 30.53 53.72 -21.09
C THR A 8 31.11 52.34 -20.74
N LEU A 9 32.01 52.28 -19.75
CA LEU A 9 32.66 51.02 -19.35
C LEU A 9 31.69 50.06 -18.65
N ARG A 10 30.69 50.58 -17.92
CA ARG A 10 29.63 49.75 -17.30
C ARG A 10 28.68 49.18 -18.34
N VAL A 11 28.34 49.94 -19.39
CA VAL A 11 27.52 49.47 -20.52
C VAL A 11 28.25 48.37 -21.29
N LEU A 12 29.55 48.56 -21.59
CA LEU A 12 30.39 47.51 -22.20
C LEU A 12 30.45 46.23 -21.35
N LEU A 13 30.53 46.36 -20.01
CA LEU A 13 30.52 45.20 -19.11
C LEU A 13 29.18 44.44 -19.16
N CYS A 14 28.05 45.16 -19.20
CA CYS A 14 26.73 44.55 -19.33
C CYS A 14 26.53 43.87 -20.70
N VAL A 15 26.95 44.51 -21.79
CA VAL A 15 26.86 43.93 -23.14
C VAL A 15 27.77 42.70 -23.28
N ALA A 16 28.98 42.74 -22.72
CA ALA A 16 29.87 41.57 -22.67
C ALA A 16 29.27 40.41 -21.87
N LEU A 17 28.67 40.68 -20.69
CA LEU A 17 27.97 39.67 -19.89
C LEU A 17 26.80 39.04 -20.65
N ILE A 18 26.01 39.85 -21.37
CA ILE A 18 24.88 39.37 -22.18
C ILE A 18 25.37 38.50 -23.34
N ILE A 19 26.39 38.94 -24.09
CA ILE A 19 26.95 38.19 -25.23
C ILE A 19 27.58 36.87 -24.77
N CYS A 20 28.38 36.88 -23.69
CA CYS A 20 28.96 35.65 -23.11
C CYS A 20 27.90 34.63 -22.63
N THR A 21 26.66 35.05 -22.36
CA THR A 21 25.56 34.13 -22.00
C THR A 21 24.74 33.60 -23.18
N LEU A 22 24.94 34.12 -24.40
CA LEU A 22 24.07 33.84 -25.56
C LEU A 22 24.72 33.03 -26.69
N THR A 23 26.04 32.81 -26.68
CA THR A 23 26.73 32.04 -27.74
C THR A 23 27.74 31.03 -27.20
N PRO A 24 27.35 29.75 -27.00
CA PRO A 24 28.28 28.65 -26.84
C PRO A 24 28.57 28.03 -28.22
N GLN A 25 29.79 28.24 -28.74
CA GLN A 25 30.39 27.76 -30.02
C GLN A 25 30.73 28.88 -31.03
N ILE A 26 31.81 29.61 -30.77
CA ILE A 26 32.73 30.11 -31.81
C ILE A 26 34.15 29.92 -31.29
N GLU A 27 34.84 28.87 -31.72
CA GLU A 27 36.30 28.80 -31.60
C GLU A 27 36.92 29.48 -32.83
N GLY A 28 37.81 30.46 -32.61
CA GLY A 28 38.78 30.86 -33.63
C GLY A 28 38.64 32.24 -34.31
N THR A 29 37.76 33.15 -33.90
CA THR A 29 37.74 34.55 -34.40
C THR A 29 37.84 35.56 -33.26
N THR A 30 38.47 36.70 -33.54
CA THR A 30 38.75 37.72 -32.52
C THR A 30 37.65 38.78 -32.45
N ILE A 31 37.53 39.43 -31.28
CA ILE A 31 36.44 40.39 -30.99
C ILE A 31 36.44 41.59 -31.97
N GLU A 32 37.59 41.95 -32.54
CA GLU A 32 37.70 43.05 -33.50
C GLU A 32 37.07 42.73 -34.86
N GLU A 33 37.10 41.46 -35.31
CA GLU A 33 36.51 41.05 -36.60
C GLU A 33 34.97 41.09 -36.58
N ALA A 34 34.37 40.67 -35.46
CA ALA A 34 32.92 40.69 -35.26
C ALA A 34 32.34 42.12 -35.17
N LEU A 35 33.14 43.08 -34.67
CA LEU A 35 32.75 44.49 -34.60
C LEU A 35 32.72 45.15 -35.97
N GLN A 36 33.59 44.72 -36.91
CA GLN A 36 33.70 45.32 -38.23
C GLN A 36 32.54 44.95 -39.17
N THR A 37 31.93 43.77 -39.00
CA THR A 37 30.79 43.32 -39.81
C THR A 37 29.47 44.02 -39.43
N ALA A 38 29.36 44.53 -38.20
CA ALA A 38 28.14 45.17 -37.70
C ALA A 38 27.96 46.63 -38.15
N THR A 39 29.04 47.28 -38.62
CA THR A 39 29.07 48.73 -38.90
C THR A 39 28.79 49.15 -40.35
N THR A 40 28.50 48.21 -41.25
CA THR A 40 28.41 48.49 -42.71
C THR A 40 27.02 48.34 -43.34
N ALA A 41 25.95 48.23 -42.55
CA ALA A 41 24.58 48.16 -43.05
C ALA A 41 23.87 49.52 -42.92
N GLU A 42 23.62 50.20 -44.05
CA GLU A 42 22.86 51.46 -44.09
C GLU A 42 21.33 51.25 -43.96
N PRO A 43 20.58 52.26 -43.48
CA PRO A 43 19.18 52.09 -43.08
C PRO A 43 18.19 52.35 -44.22
N THR A 44 17.27 51.43 -44.45
CA THR A 44 16.04 51.71 -45.21
C THR A 44 14.79 51.23 -44.49
N THR A 45 13.71 51.96 -44.70
CA THR A 45 12.48 52.00 -43.91
C THR A 45 11.46 50.92 -44.30
N ASP A 46 11.13 49.99 -43.39
CA ASP A 46 9.79 49.38 -43.15
C ASP A 46 9.90 48.25 -42.09
N PRO A 47 9.23 48.32 -40.92
CA PRO A 47 9.27 47.24 -39.92
C PRO A 47 8.42 46.00 -40.25
N PHE A 48 7.55 46.01 -41.27
CA PHE A 48 6.53 44.97 -41.46
C PHE A 48 7.00 43.65 -42.12
N ARG A 49 8.31 43.34 -42.08
CA ARG A 49 8.88 42.08 -42.59
C ARG A 49 9.83 41.36 -41.63
N PHE A 50 9.35 41.07 -40.41
CA PHE A 50 9.90 40.00 -39.56
C PHE A 50 8.82 39.10 -38.92
N LEU A 51 7.66 39.00 -39.57
CA LEU A 51 6.47 38.29 -39.06
C LEU A 51 5.96 37.22 -40.05
N LEU A 52 6.82 36.24 -40.36
CA LEU A 52 6.44 35.02 -41.09
C LEU A 52 7.54 33.94 -40.95
N LEU A 53 7.58 33.25 -39.79
CA LEU A 53 8.21 31.93 -39.60
C LEU A 53 7.81 31.34 -38.23
N CYS A 54 6.50 31.15 -38.01
CA CYS A 54 5.95 30.41 -36.87
C CYS A 54 4.91 29.38 -37.37
N ALA A 55 5.38 28.41 -38.15
CA ALA A 55 4.63 27.18 -38.41
C ALA A 55 4.81 26.22 -37.21
N PRO A 56 3.88 25.27 -36.95
CA PRO A 56 4.01 24.33 -35.85
C PRO A 56 5.23 23.42 -36.03
N GLY A 57 6.19 23.52 -35.10
CA GLY A 57 7.44 22.76 -35.14
C GLY A 57 8.71 23.63 -35.14
N SER A 58 8.97 24.37 -34.06
CA SER A 58 10.34 24.79 -33.71
C SER A 58 10.45 25.18 -32.23
N GLU A 59 11.61 24.90 -31.64
CA GLU A 59 11.92 25.17 -30.24
C GLU A 59 12.24 26.66 -30.02
N ARG A 60 11.40 27.42 -29.30
CA ARG A 60 11.77 28.70 -28.63
C ARG A 60 10.71 29.33 -27.71
N ARG A 61 9.97 28.55 -26.90
CA ARG A 61 9.08 29.13 -25.86
C ARG A 61 9.82 29.70 -24.63
N ASN A 62 11.03 29.20 -24.32
CA ASN A 62 11.76 29.52 -23.08
C ASN A 62 12.53 30.87 -23.07
N THR A 63 12.43 31.70 -24.11
CA THR A 63 13.23 32.95 -24.19
C THR A 63 12.55 34.14 -23.51
N CYS A 64 11.21 34.18 -23.43
CA CYS A 64 10.50 35.25 -22.72
C CYS A 64 10.51 35.08 -21.19
N GLU A 65 10.38 33.86 -20.66
CA GLU A 65 10.35 33.62 -19.20
C GLU A 65 11.67 33.89 -18.47
N LYS A 66 12.79 34.05 -19.20
CA LYS A 66 14.11 34.25 -18.58
C LYS A 66 14.42 35.70 -18.21
N CYS A 67 13.73 36.69 -18.79
CA CYS A 67 13.95 38.10 -18.44
C CYS A 67 13.35 38.50 -17.08
N THR A 68 12.27 37.85 -16.62
CA THR A 68 11.53 38.23 -15.41
C THR A 68 12.13 37.72 -14.09
N LYS A 69 13.16 36.85 -14.11
CA LYS A 69 13.69 36.20 -12.89
C LYS A 69 14.93 36.84 -12.24
N VAL A 70 15.46 37.96 -12.76
CA VAL A 70 16.80 38.47 -12.37
C VAL A 70 16.79 39.66 -11.39
N THR A 71 15.65 40.31 -11.09
CA THR A 71 15.60 41.40 -10.09
C THR A 71 14.51 41.20 -9.02
N LYS A 72 14.91 40.67 -7.86
CA LYS A 72 14.07 40.59 -6.64
C LYS A 72 14.12 41.86 -5.76
N ASP A 73 14.70 42.95 -6.25
CA ASP A 73 14.67 44.27 -5.60
C ASP A 73 13.88 45.28 -6.45
N PRO A 74 12.70 45.75 -5.96
CA PRO A 74 11.89 46.76 -6.65
C PRO A 74 12.63 48.07 -6.93
N ASN A 75 13.60 48.45 -6.09
CA ASN A 75 14.33 49.72 -6.25
C ASN A 75 15.32 49.65 -7.43
N THR A 76 16.03 48.53 -7.58
CA THR A 76 16.92 48.29 -8.73
C THR A 76 16.14 48.21 -10.05
N TYR A 77 14.95 47.59 -10.06
CA TYR A 77 14.09 47.57 -11.25
C TYR A 77 13.64 48.98 -11.65
N LYS A 78 13.15 49.77 -10.68
CA LYS A 78 12.75 51.17 -10.90
C LYS A 78 13.91 52.04 -11.40
N MET A 79 15.10 51.89 -10.82
CA MET A 79 16.31 52.60 -11.24
C MET A 79 16.73 52.24 -12.67
N CYS A 80 16.57 50.99 -13.12
CA CYS A 80 16.80 50.61 -14.52
C CYS A 80 15.80 51.29 -15.47
N CYS A 81 14.50 51.29 -15.14
CA CYS A 81 13.48 51.96 -15.96
C CYS A 81 13.70 53.48 -16.05
N GLU A 82 14.09 54.13 -14.96
CA GLU A 82 14.36 55.58 -14.93
C GLU A 82 15.60 55.96 -15.76
N ASN A 83 16.68 55.16 -15.74
CA ASN A 83 17.85 55.39 -16.59
C ASN A 83 17.56 55.17 -18.10
N ILE A 84 16.65 54.24 -18.44
CA ILE A 84 16.21 54.03 -19.84
C ILE A 84 15.31 55.19 -20.31
N ARG A 85 14.54 55.81 -19.40
CA ARG A 85 13.71 56.99 -19.68
C ARG A 85 14.53 58.24 -20.01
N GLU A 86 15.69 58.44 -19.39
CA GLU A 86 16.60 59.54 -19.76
C GLU A 86 17.27 59.33 -21.12
N LEU A 87 17.61 58.09 -21.48
CA LEU A 87 18.27 57.76 -22.76
C LEU A 87 17.34 57.79 -23.99
N SER A 88 16.03 57.81 -23.79
CA SER A 88 15.01 57.80 -24.86
C SER A 88 14.42 59.17 -25.21
N GLY A 89 15.05 60.26 -24.72
CA GLY A 89 14.71 61.63 -25.15
C GLY A 89 13.31 62.11 -24.75
N GLY A 90 12.67 61.49 -23.74
CA GLY A 90 11.38 61.92 -23.20
C GLY A 90 10.14 61.64 -24.07
N ALA A 91 10.26 60.82 -25.12
CA ALA A 91 9.22 60.63 -26.13
C ALA A 91 8.08 59.65 -25.74
N TRP A 92 7.67 59.57 -24.47
CA TRP A 92 6.54 58.74 -24.03
C TRP A 92 5.70 59.44 -22.94
N ASN A 93 4.44 59.73 -23.26
CA ASN A 93 3.49 60.39 -22.36
C ASN A 93 2.84 59.36 -21.41
N THR A 94 2.75 59.68 -20.11
CA THR A 94 2.40 58.70 -19.06
C THR A 94 0.93 58.72 -18.63
N SER A 95 0.05 59.31 -19.45
CA SER A 95 -1.38 59.49 -19.13
C SER A 95 -2.33 58.40 -19.66
N GLU A 96 -1.86 57.42 -20.44
CA GLU A 96 -2.73 56.40 -21.09
C GLU A 96 -2.53 54.95 -20.59
N TRP A 97 -1.72 54.73 -19.55
CA TRP A 97 -1.41 53.39 -19.02
C TRP A 97 -2.20 52.98 -17.76
N GLN A 98 -3.30 53.67 -17.43
CA GLN A 98 -4.13 53.35 -16.25
C GLN A 98 -5.34 52.44 -16.52
N THR A 99 -5.59 51.97 -17.75
CA THR A 99 -6.88 51.32 -18.10
C THR A 99 -6.82 50.05 -18.97
N LYS A 100 -5.66 49.39 -19.11
CA LYS A 100 -5.59 48.03 -19.73
C LYS A 100 -4.61 47.11 -19.01
N GLU A 101 -5.10 46.43 -17.98
CA GLU A 101 -4.45 45.23 -17.46
C GLU A 101 -4.60 44.06 -18.45
N ASN A 102 -3.65 43.12 -18.41
CA ASN A 102 -3.56 42.00 -19.36
C ASN A 102 -4.21 40.74 -18.73
N PRO A 103 -5.23 40.09 -19.33
CA PRO A 103 -6.12 39.17 -18.59
C PRO A 103 -5.49 37.87 -18.06
N THR A 104 -4.29 37.49 -18.51
CA THR A 104 -3.78 36.10 -18.38
C THR A 104 -2.86 35.84 -17.19
N PHE A 105 -2.76 36.76 -16.22
CA PHE A 105 -2.02 36.53 -14.96
C PHE A 105 -2.78 37.07 -13.72
N LYS A 106 -4.06 36.72 -13.56
CA LYS A 106 -4.73 36.87 -12.27
C LYS A 106 -4.12 35.88 -11.28
N SER A 107 -3.55 36.42 -10.20
CA SER A 107 -2.83 35.65 -9.16
C SER A 107 -3.71 34.57 -8.52
N LEU A 108 -3.10 33.47 -8.05
CA LEU A 108 -3.72 32.45 -7.18
C LEU A 108 -4.01 32.96 -5.74
N VAL A 109 -4.08 34.28 -5.56
CA VAL A 109 -4.48 34.92 -4.31
C VAL A 109 -6.00 35.02 -4.31
N PRO A 110 -6.70 34.57 -3.26
CA PRO A 110 -8.15 34.70 -3.19
C PRO A 110 -8.54 36.18 -3.16
N ASP A 111 -9.53 36.54 -3.98
CA ASP A 111 -10.14 37.87 -4.00
C ASP A 111 -10.85 38.17 -2.66
N TYR A 112 -11.42 37.13 -2.02
CA TYR A 112 -12.11 37.23 -0.73
C TYR A 112 -11.65 36.16 0.26
N LYS A 113 -11.51 36.53 1.53
CA LYS A 113 -11.26 35.60 2.65
C LYS A 113 -12.38 35.68 3.68
N ILE A 114 -13.06 34.56 3.90
CA ILE A 114 -14.16 34.42 4.86
C ILE A 114 -13.67 33.53 6.00
N THR A 115 -13.85 33.97 7.23
CA THR A 115 -13.60 33.14 8.43
C THR A 115 -14.93 32.89 9.12
N LEU A 116 -15.24 31.62 9.38
CA LEU A 116 -16.40 31.22 10.16
C LEU A 116 -15.97 30.89 11.59
N ASP A 117 -16.63 31.51 12.56
CA ASP A 117 -16.39 31.33 14.00
C ASP A 117 -17.71 31.46 14.80
N TYR A 118 -17.66 31.49 16.14
CA TYR A 118 -18.90 31.56 16.94
C TYR A 118 -19.59 32.92 16.94
N ASP A 119 -18.86 34.00 16.67
CA ASP A 119 -19.42 35.34 16.56
C ASP A 119 -19.97 35.57 15.14
N HIS A 120 -19.36 34.91 14.14
CA HIS A 120 -19.72 34.93 12.72
C HIS A 120 -19.93 33.50 12.17
N PRO A 121 -21.00 32.79 12.60
CA PRO A 121 -21.20 31.38 12.25
C PRO A 121 -21.69 31.17 10.81
N ARG A 122 -22.01 32.25 10.08
CA ARG A 122 -22.51 32.19 8.70
C ARG A 122 -22.20 33.47 7.92
N GLU A 123 -22.09 33.32 6.61
CA GLU A 123 -21.81 34.39 5.64
C GLU A 123 -22.55 34.14 4.32
N TYR A 124 -22.85 35.19 3.56
CA TYR A 124 -23.41 35.08 2.21
C TYR A 124 -22.36 35.38 1.14
N ILE A 125 -22.28 34.53 0.11
CA ILE A 125 -21.52 34.81 -1.11
C ILE A 125 -22.47 34.94 -2.31
N SER A 126 -22.21 35.89 -3.20
CA SER A 126 -23.05 36.13 -4.38
C SER A 126 -22.22 36.53 -5.58
N SER A 127 -22.73 36.25 -6.79
CA SER A 127 -22.14 36.77 -8.02
C SER A 127 -22.31 38.30 -8.11
N PRO A 128 -21.38 39.03 -8.75
CA PRO A 128 -21.56 40.47 -8.99
C PRO A 128 -22.88 40.76 -9.72
N GLY A 129 -23.55 41.87 -9.38
CA GLY A 129 -24.85 42.26 -9.93
C GLY A 129 -26.07 41.61 -9.25
N PHE A 130 -25.91 40.44 -8.63
CA PHE A 130 -27.01 39.76 -7.94
C PHE A 130 -27.58 40.60 -6.78
N PRO A 131 -28.92 40.69 -6.59
CA PRO A 131 -30.00 40.04 -7.35
C PRO A 131 -30.60 40.89 -8.49
N HIS A 132 -30.02 42.06 -8.79
CA HIS A 132 -30.65 43.08 -9.62
C HIS A 132 -30.24 43.03 -11.09
N GLU A 133 -29.01 42.63 -11.37
CA GLU A 133 -28.38 42.57 -12.69
C GLU A 133 -27.79 41.17 -12.91
N ASP A 134 -27.64 40.81 -14.18
CA ASP A 134 -26.98 39.57 -14.58
C ASP A 134 -25.45 39.74 -14.40
N TYR A 135 -24.72 38.66 -14.13
CA TYR A 135 -23.28 38.76 -13.82
C TYR A 135 -22.45 39.18 -15.04
N PRO A 136 -21.31 39.87 -14.85
CA PRO A 136 -20.43 40.25 -15.96
C PRO A 136 -19.72 39.04 -16.57
N SER A 137 -19.42 39.10 -17.87
CA SER A 137 -18.64 38.10 -18.60
C SER A 137 -17.13 38.33 -18.50
N ASP A 138 -16.33 37.31 -18.87
CA ASP A 138 -14.85 37.30 -18.84
C ASP A 138 -14.21 37.66 -17.47
N ILE A 139 -14.86 37.26 -16.36
CA ILE A 139 -14.35 37.43 -14.99
C ILE A 139 -13.95 36.12 -14.31
N GLN A 140 -13.16 36.27 -13.25
CA GLN A 140 -12.87 35.22 -12.27
C GLN A 140 -12.86 35.81 -10.85
N ILE A 141 -13.48 35.11 -9.89
CA ILE A 141 -13.49 35.46 -8.47
C ILE A 141 -13.16 34.21 -7.65
N ILE A 142 -12.22 34.31 -6.72
CA ILE A 142 -11.81 33.24 -5.81
C ILE A 142 -12.12 33.63 -4.35
N TYR A 143 -12.86 32.76 -3.66
CA TYR A 143 -13.11 32.82 -2.22
C TYR A 143 -12.28 31.75 -1.50
N GLU A 144 -11.63 32.13 -0.40
CA GLU A 144 -11.03 31.22 0.58
C GLU A 144 -11.88 31.28 1.86
N ILE A 145 -12.51 30.16 2.22
CA ILE A 145 -13.39 30.04 3.39
C ILE A 145 -12.74 29.11 4.41
N GLU A 146 -12.58 29.55 5.66
CA GLU A 146 -11.90 28.79 6.71
C GLU A 146 -12.67 28.84 8.03
N MET A 147 -12.95 27.68 8.64
CA MET A 147 -13.61 27.59 9.95
C MET A 147 -12.57 27.63 11.08
N LYS A 148 -12.60 28.67 11.92
CA LYS A 148 -11.66 28.88 13.04
C LYS A 148 -12.37 28.81 14.38
N VAL A 149 -12.30 27.63 14.98
CA VAL A 149 -12.81 27.36 16.33
C VAL A 149 -11.62 27.04 17.25
N LEU A 150 -11.57 27.70 18.42
CA LEU A 150 -10.51 27.53 19.43
C LEU A 150 -10.63 26.24 20.25
N ASP A 151 -11.85 25.71 20.37
CA ASP A 151 -12.16 24.46 21.07
C ASP A 151 -11.90 23.28 20.14
N GLU A 152 -10.89 22.45 20.42
CA GLU A 152 -10.45 21.33 19.56
C GLU A 152 -11.60 20.35 19.23
N ILE A 153 -12.44 20.02 20.21
CA ILE A 153 -13.54 19.04 20.03
C ILE A 153 -14.62 19.62 19.13
N LYS A 154 -14.96 20.88 19.34
CA LYS A 154 -15.90 21.56 18.45
C LYS A 154 -15.30 21.77 17.07
N GLN A 155 -14.01 22.11 16.98
CA GLN A 155 -13.29 22.20 15.71
C GLN A 155 -13.28 20.86 14.97
N MET A 156 -13.27 19.71 15.67
CA MET A 156 -13.38 18.38 15.05
C MET A 156 -14.81 17.99 14.64
N SER A 157 -15.83 18.42 15.39
CA SER A 157 -17.23 18.06 15.17
C SER A 157 -18.02 19.00 14.24
N ASN A 158 -17.54 20.22 14.01
CA ASN A 158 -18.20 21.17 13.10
C ASN A 158 -17.74 20.96 11.66
N ARG A 159 -18.58 21.34 10.70
CA ARG A 159 -18.31 21.36 9.24
C ARG A 159 -18.85 22.64 8.60
N ILE A 160 -18.47 22.91 7.35
CA ILE A 160 -19.03 24.00 6.56
C ILE A 160 -20.19 23.44 5.74
N LEU A 161 -21.35 24.08 5.83
CA LEU A 161 -22.53 23.81 5.00
C LEU A 161 -22.71 24.95 4.00
N LEU A 162 -22.91 24.59 2.74
CA LEU A 162 -23.28 25.51 1.66
C LEU A 162 -24.73 25.27 1.29
N THR A 163 -25.54 26.32 1.20
CA THR A 163 -26.95 26.27 0.77
C THR A 163 -27.16 27.20 -0.41
N PHE A 164 -27.50 26.63 -1.57
CA PHE A 164 -27.70 27.32 -2.83
C PHE A 164 -29.10 27.94 -2.85
N GLU A 165 -29.31 29.01 -2.09
CA GLU A 165 -30.61 29.70 -2.01
C GLU A 165 -31.10 30.16 -3.39
N MET A 166 -30.19 30.68 -4.22
CA MET A 166 -30.43 31.00 -5.62
C MET A 166 -29.19 30.66 -6.45
N PHE A 167 -29.36 29.98 -7.59
CA PHE A 167 -28.24 29.63 -8.47
C PHE A 167 -28.72 29.41 -9.91
N ALA A 168 -28.26 30.24 -10.85
CA ALA A 168 -28.49 30.15 -12.29
C ALA A 168 -27.29 30.74 -13.07
N LEU A 169 -26.42 29.86 -13.59
CA LEU A 169 -25.32 30.22 -14.51
C LEU A 169 -25.63 29.76 -15.94
N GLU A 170 -24.81 30.16 -16.94
CA GLU A 170 -24.86 29.58 -18.28
C GLU A 170 -24.76 28.05 -18.19
N GLU A 171 -25.59 27.33 -18.94
CA GLU A 171 -25.57 25.87 -18.97
C GLU A 171 -24.68 25.38 -20.11
N SER A 172 -23.68 24.56 -19.78
CA SER A 172 -22.79 23.95 -20.77
C SER A 172 -22.36 22.55 -20.34
N ASP A 173 -21.91 21.75 -21.31
CA ASP A 173 -21.28 20.47 -21.02
C ASP A 173 -20.10 20.66 -20.06
N PHE A 174 -20.08 19.87 -18.99
CA PHE A 174 -19.09 19.88 -17.91
C PHE A 174 -18.88 21.25 -17.22
N CYS A 175 -19.82 22.20 -17.35
CA CYS A 175 -19.72 23.53 -16.74
C CYS A 175 -18.41 24.29 -17.10
N THR A 176 -17.99 24.14 -18.35
CA THR A 176 -16.74 24.72 -18.89
C THR A 176 -16.88 26.15 -19.41
N ASN A 177 -18.11 26.61 -19.65
CA ASN A 177 -18.42 27.98 -20.04
C ASN A 177 -18.39 28.91 -18.82
N ASP A 178 -19.45 28.84 -18.02
CA ASP A 178 -19.57 29.53 -16.74
C ASP A 178 -19.71 28.48 -15.63
N GLY A 179 -18.95 28.65 -14.55
CA GLY A 179 -18.86 27.63 -13.52
C GLY A 179 -18.57 28.19 -12.14
N LEU A 180 -19.21 27.58 -11.13
CA LEU A 180 -18.80 27.67 -9.75
C LEU A 180 -18.06 26.37 -9.37
N GLU A 181 -16.74 26.42 -9.40
CA GLU A 181 -15.85 25.37 -8.93
C GLU A 181 -15.74 25.44 -7.40
N ILE A 182 -16.04 24.35 -6.72
CA ILE A 182 -15.94 24.19 -5.27
C ILE A 182 -14.91 23.09 -4.99
N SER A 183 -13.80 23.45 -4.36
CA SER A 183 -12.75 22.55 -3.91
C SER A 183 -12.75 22.50 -2.39
N ASP A 184 -13.15 21.36 -1.82
CA ASP A 184 -12.91 21.12 -0.40
C ASP A 184 -11.44 20.76 -0.16
N GLY A 185 -10.92 21.15 1.01
CA GLY A 185 -9.53 20.84 1.37
C GLY A 185 -9.24 19.35 1.61
N ALA A 186 -10.15 18.44 1.27
CA ALA A 186 -9.95 16.98 1.30
C ALA A 186 -9.68 16.41 -0.11
N GLY A 187 -9.68 17.26 -1.15
CA GLY A 187 -9.36 16.88 -2.53
C GLY A 187 -10.58 16.62 -3.41
N GLN A 188 -11.80 16.87 -2.93
CA GLN A 188 -12.98 16.84 -3.79
C GLN A 188 -13.13 18.17 -4.51
N VAL A 189 -13.18 18.12 -5.85
CA VAL A 189 -13.47 19.28 -6.71
C VAL A 189 -14.76 19.01 -7.47
N ARG A 190 -15.71 19.95 -7.41
CA ARG A 190 -17.01 19.86 -8.09
C ARG A 190 -17.31 21.18 -8.77
N VAL A 191 -17.74 21.16 -10.03
CA VAL A 191 -18.12 22.38 -10.78
C VAL A 191 -19.62 22.39 -11.02
N TYR A 192 -20.26 23.53 -10.77
CA TYR A 192 -21.70 23.72 -10.89
C TYR A 192 -22.04 24.82 -11.90
N CYS A 193 -23.07 24.57 -12.71
CA CYS A 193 -23.62 25.49 -13.71
C CYS A 193 -25.12 25.19 -13.93
N GLY A 194 -25.77 25.94 -14.82
CA GLY A 194 -27.23 25.87 -15.00
C GLY A 194 -27.99 26.26 -13.73
N ALA A 195 -29.20 25.72 -13.55
CA ALA A 195 -30.03 25.97 -12.36
C ALA A 195 -29.78 24.94 -11.24
N GLN A 196 -29.41 25.38 -10.03
CA GLN A 196 -29.10 24.51 -8.87
C GLN A 196 -29.79 24.94 -7.56
N VAL A 197 -30.91 25.67 -7.67
CA VAL A 197 -31.67 26.22 -6.53
C VAL A 197 -32.06 25.13 -5.52
N GLY A 198 -31.82 25.38 -4.23
CA GLY A 198 -32.16 24.48 -3.12
C GLY A 198 -31.14 23.36 -2.84
N ARG A 199 -30.04 23.28 -3.60
CA ARG A 199 -28.95 22.33 -3.33
C ARG A 199 -28.22 22.67 -2.04
N THR A 200 -27.93 21.67 -1.22
CA THR A 200 -26.99 21.78 -0.09
C THR A 200 -25.70 20.98 -0.33
N ILE A 201 -24.60 21.39 0.29
CA ILE A 201 -23.31 20.69 0.29
C ILE A 201 -22.68 20.80 1.68
N LEU A 202 -22.52 19.68 2.38
CA LEU A 202 -21.72 19.59 3.60
C LEU A 202 -20.28 19.25 3.24
N THR A 203 -19.30 20.04 3.69
CA THR A 203 -17.87 19.83 3.38
C THR A 203 -17.24 18.76 4.26
N GLU A 204 -16.21 18.08 3.75
CA GLU A 204 -15.38 17.19 4.61
C GLU A 204 -14.30 17.96 5.36
N SER A 205 -13.77 19.03 4.75
CA SER A 205 -12.73 19.87 5.31
C SER A 205 -13.25 21.10 6.06
N LYS A 206 -12.43 21.61 6.97
CA LYS A 206 -12.61 22.89 7.68
C LYS A 206 -12.17 24.10 6.86
N LYS A 207 -11.60 23.86 5.67
CA LYS A 207 -11.18 24.88 4.71
C LYS A 207 -11.67 24.53 3.31
N LEU A 208 -12.16 25.53 2.60
CA LEU A 208 -12.87 25.42 1.33
C LEU A 208 -12.40 26.54 0.40
N TYR A 209 -12.18 26.21 -0.86
CA TYR A 209 -11.90 27.18 -1.92
C TYR A 209 -13.06 27.15 -2.92
N ILE A 210 -13.58 28.32 -3.29
CA ILE A 210 -14.64 28.47 -4.29
C ILE A 210 -14.14 29.41 -5.38
N ARG A 211 -14.21 28.99 -6.63
CA ARG A 211 -13.81 29.78 -7.79
C ARG A 211 -15.00 29.92 -8.74
N PHE A 212 -15.49 31.13 -8.87
CA PHE A 212 -16.42 31.52 -9.92
C PHE A 212 -15.64 31.97 -11.15
N PHE A 213 -16.00 31.49 -12.34
CA PHE A 213 -15.45 31.93 -13.61
C PHE A 213 -16.54 32.00 -14.68
N THR A 214 -16.34 32.87 -15.67
CA THR A 214 -17.28 33.09 -16.77
C THR A 214 -16.55 33.22 -18.11
N ASN A 215 -17.16 32.78 -19.20
CA ASN A 215 -16.65 32.98 -20.55
C ASN A 215 -16.96 34.42 -21.08
N PRO A 216 -16.50 34.81 -22.29
CA PRO A 216 -16.80 36.12 -22.89
C PRO A 216 -18.23 36.27 -23.50
N THR A 217 -19.11 35.31 -23.31
CA THR A 217 -20.45 35.21 -23.91
C THR A 217 -21.58 35.20 -22.85
N ILE A 218 -22.64 34.43 -23.04
CA ILE A 218 -23.99 34.66 -22.47
C ILE A 218 -24.01 34.66 -20.92
N ALA A 219 -24.29 35.82 -20.33
CA ALA A 219 -24.54 35.95 -18.89
C ALA A 219 -25.95 35.50 -18.47
N SER A 220 -26.10 35.17 -17.20
CA SER A 220 -27.35 34.75 -16.56
C SER A 220 -27.52 35.41 -15.17
N ARG A 221 -28.56 35.01 -14.43
CA ARG A 221 -28.96 35.65 -13.15
C ARG A 221 -27.94 35.54 -12.03
N GLY A 222 -27.06 34.55 -12.05
CA GLY A 222 -26.02 34.38 -11.03
C GLY A 222 -26.46 33.58 -9.81
N TYR A 223 -25.79 33.79 -8.67
CA TYR A 223 -26.01 33.02 -7.46
C TYR A 223 -26.04 33.86 -6.18
N SER A 224 -26.72 33.31 -5.16
CA SER A 224 -26.54 33.60 -3.74
C SER A 224 -26.46 32.27 -2.99
N ILE A 225 -25.37 32.08 -2.24
CA ILE A 225 -25.10 30.87 -1.46
C ILE A 225 -24.86 31.31 -0.01
N LEU A 226 -25.65 30.73 0.90
CA LEU A 226 -25.40 30.80 2.34
C LEU A 226 -24.30 29.80 2.68
N VAL A 227 -23.29 30.25 3.44
CA VAL A 227 -22.17 29.47 3.94
C VAL A 227 -22.24 29.49 5.47
N GLU A 228 -22.37 28.35 6.14
CA GLU A 228 -22.54 28.33 7.60
C GLU A 228 -21.83 27.17 8.31
N MET A 229 -21.59 27.32 9.61
CA MET A 229 -21.10 26.26 10.48
C MET A 229 -22.23 25.29 10.85
N TYR A 230 -22.04 24.01 10.52
CA TYR A 230 -22.98 22.94 10.84
C TYR A 230 -22.44 22.03 11.95
N ASN A 231 -23.31 21.69 12.91
CA ASN A 231 -23.01 20.82 14.05
C ASN A 231 -24.27 20.05 14.49
N THR A 232 -24.11 18.74 14.53
CA THR A 232 -25.09 17.69 14.87
C THR A 232 -25.47 17.62 16.36
N GLN A 233 -24.83 18.42 17.22
CA GLN A 233 -25.07 18.54 18.67
C GLN A 233 -24.82 17.28 19.53
N CYS A 234 -24.47 16.14 18.92
CA CYS A 234 -24.16 14.90 19.64
C CYS A 234 -22.76 14.87 20.30
N SER A 235 -21.85 15.74 19.87
CA SER A 235 -20.45 15.75 20.30
C SER A 235 -20.25 16.29 21.72
N LYS A 236 -19.40 15.67 22.53
CA LYS A 236 -19.18 16.06 23.93
C LYS A 236 -17.76 15.75 24.43
N HIS A 237 -17.22 16.67 25.24
CA HIS A 237 -15.99 16.46 26.00
C HIS A 237 -16.34 16.11 27.45
N PHE A 238 -15.88 14.95 27.92
CA PHE A 238 -15.97 14.52 29.31
C PHE A 238 -14.61 14.73 29.96
N LYS A 239 -14.57 15.42 31.10
CA LYS A 239 -13.30 15.82 31.74
C LYS A 239 -13.41 15.70 33.25
N GLY A 240 -12.75 14.68 33.81
CA GLY A 240 -12.81 14.36 35.24
C GLY A 240 -14.12 13.72 35.71
N ASP A 241 -15.07 13.44 34.80
CA ASP A 241 -16.29 12.69 35.12
C ASP A 241 -15.94 11.25 35.49
N SER A 242 -16.28 10.80 36.71
CA SER A 242 -15.94 9.44 37.18
C SER A 242 -16.63 8.32 36.39
N THR A 243 -17.80 8.61 35.83
CA THR A 243 -18.56 7.74 34.93
C THR A 243 -19.37 8.60 33.95
N GLY A 244 -19.78 8.01 32.82
CA GLY A 244 -20.69 8.66 31.90
C GLY A 244 -21.14 7.74 30.76
N THR A 245 -21.98 8.27 29.87
CA THR A 245 -22.48 7.56 28.70
C THR A 245 -22.46 8.45 27.46
N PHE A 246 -22.31 7.82 26.29
CA PHE A 246 -22.45 8.46 24.98
C PHE A 246 -23.04 7.44 23.99
N SER A 247 -23.78 7.94 23.00
CA SER A 247 -24.48 7.11 22.02
C SER A 247 -24.54 7.80 20.67
N SER A 248 -24.75 7.04 19.60
CA SER A 248 -25.16 7.61 18.31
C SER A 248 -26.44 8.44 18.46
N PRO A 249 -26.68 9.44 17.58
CA PRO A 249 -27.91 10.22 17.56
C PRO A 249 -29.15 9.32 17.51
N ASN A 250 -30.22 9.74 18.19
CA ASN A 250 -31.53 9.08 18.22
C ASN A 250 -31.55 7.61 18.74
N TYR A 251 -30.44 7.06 19.28
CA TYR A 251 -30.39 5.72 19.88
C TYR A 251 -31.45 5.55 20.99
N PRO A 252 -32.19 4.41 21.08
CA PRO A 252 -32.06 3.17 20.31
C PRO A 252 -32.85 3.16 18.97
N GLY A 253 -33.38 4.30 18.56
CA GLY A 253 -33.83 4.53 17.19
C GLY A 253 -32.66 4.64 16.21
N ARG A 254 -32.97 4.93 14.95
CA ARG A 254 -31.96 5.03 13.88
C ARG A 254 -31.26 6.39 13.91
N TYR A 255 -29.94 6.40 13.74
CA TYR A 255 -29.16 7.63 13.57
C TYR A 255 -29.39 8.26 12.21
N TYR A 256 -29.02 9.53 12.03
CA TYR A 256 -29.25 10.25 10.79
C TYR A 256 -28.08 10.10 9.81
N ALA A 257 -28.38 10.41 8.54
CA ALA A 257 -27.39 10.50 7.46
C ALA A 257 -26.52 11.76 7.58
N ASP A 258 -25.31 11.69 7.05
CA ASP A 258 -24.30 12.78 7.04
C ASP A 258 -23.96 13.37 8.43
N ASP A 259 -24.16 12.58 9.50
CA ASP A 259 -23.85 12.94 10.88
C ASP A 259 -22.34 12.78 11.19
N LEU A 260 -21.84 13.67 12.04
CA LEU A 260 -20.51 13.57 12.64
C LEU A 260 -20.59 13.84 14.15
N CYS A 261 -20.23 12.86 14.96
CA CYS A 261 -20.15 12.98 16.41
C CYS A 261 -18.73 12.71 16.90
N VAL A 262 -18.24 13.52 17.84
CA VAL A 262 -16.93 13.36 18.47
C VAL A 262 -17.08 13.35 19.99
N TRP A 263 -16.53 12.33 20.64
CA TRP A 263 -16.45 12.25 22.09
C TRP A 263 -15.01 12.09 22.55
N LYS A 264 -14.52 13.03 23.37
CA LYS A 264 -13.23 12.90 24.06
C LYS A 264 -13.50 12.67 25.54
N ILE A 265 -12.81 11.71 26.13
CA ILE A 265 -12.85 11.41 27.55
C ILE A 265 -11.44 11.64 28.09
N GLU A 266 -11.29 12.56 29.03
CA GLU A 266 -10.04 12.87 29.72
C GLU A 266 -10.16 12.52 31.21
N ALA A 267 -9.37 11.54 31.65
CA ALA A 267 -9.20 11.17 33.04
C ALA A 267 -8.13 12.03 33.73
N PRO A 268 -8.21 12.20 35.06
CA PRO A 268 -7.07 12.68 35.86
C PRO A 268 -5.84 11.78 35.70
N GLU A 269 -4.67 12.35 35.98
CA GLU A 269 -3.40 11.63 36.04
C GLU A 269 -3.47 10.46 37.06
N GLY A 270 -2.91 9.29 36.72
CA GLY A 270 -3.01 8.06 37.52
C GLY A 270 -4.33 7.28 37.41
N LYS A 271 -5.24 7.69 36.52
CA LYS A 271 -6.46 6.94 36.17
C LYS A 271 -6.54 6.65 34.68
N VAL A 272 -7.11 5.49 34.35
CA VAL A 272 -7.45 5.12 32.96
C VAL A 272 -8.96 5.02 32.77
N ILE A 273 -9.37 4.95 31.52
CA ILE A 273 -10.76 4.98 31.09
C ILE A 273 -11.14 3.58 30.60
N ARG A 274 -12.12 2.94 31.26
CA ARG A 274 -12.73 1.68 30.80
C ARG A 274 -14.05 2.00 30.09
N VAL A 275 -14.20 1.57 28.84
CA VAL A 275 -15.40 1.78 28.03
C VAL A 275 -16.04 0.43 27.66
N LYS A 276 -17.35 0.33 27.91
CA LYS A 276 -18.17 -0.84 27.58
C LYS A 276 -19.33 -0.44 26.67
N PHE A 277 -19.46 -1.14 25.55
CA PHE A 277 -20.56 -0.98 24.61
C PHE A 277 -21.74 -1.88 25.01
N ASP A 278 -22.95 -1.37 24.82
CA ASP A 278 -24.19 -2.11 25.03
C ASP A 278 -24.32 -3.27 24.02
N GLU A 279 -25.27 -4.18 24.24
CA GLU A 279 -25.46 -5.36 23.37
C GLU A 279 -25.88 -5.02 21.94
N VAL A 280 -26.58 -3.88 21.75
CA VAL A 280 -26.99 -3.41 20.43
C VAL A 280 -25.91 -2.49 19.87
N PHE A 281 -25.18 -3.00 18.89
CA PHE A 281 -24.20 -2.26 18.09
C PHE A 281 -24.51 -2.51 16.60
N ASP A 282 -25.12 -1.54 15.93
CA ASP A 282 -25.70 -1.67 14.58
C ASP A 282 -25.36 -0.44 13.73
N ILE A 283 -24.10 -0.36 13.30
CA ILE A 283 -23.59 0.64 12.36
C ILE A 283 -23.53 0.00 10.97
N ARG A 284 -24.10 0.65 9.96
CA ARG A 284 -24.26 0.09 8.62
C ARG A 284 -22.95 0.22 7.84
N ALA A 285 -22.47 -0.90 7.34
CA ALA A 285 -21.44 -0.93 6.30
C ALA A 285 -21.70 -2.12 5.37
N TYR A 286 -21.54 -1.89 4.07
CA TYR A 286 -21.64 -2.91 3.02
C TYR A 286 -20.35 -3.74 2.90
N GLU A 287 -19.23 -3.24 3.44
CA GLU A 287 -17.90 -3.83 3.35
C GLU A 287 -17.19 -3.88 4.72
N PRO A 288 -16.30 -4.87 4.96
CA PRO A 288 -15.63 -5.06 6.25
C PRO A 288 -14.59 -3.98 6.61
N LEU A 289 -14.28 -3.05 5.70
CA LEU A 289 -13.32 -1.97 5.92
C LEU A 289 -13.92 -0.72 6.59
N CYS A 290 -15.22 -0.72 6.90
CA CYS A 290 -15.91 0.38 7.58
C CYS A 290 -15.65 1.75 6.91
N VAL A 291 -15.89 1.81 5.60
CA VAL A 291 -15.65 2.99 4.74
C VAL A 291 -16.85 3.95 4.72
N GLN A 292 -18.05 3.41 4.97
CA GLN A 292 -19.33 4.12 5.01
C GLN A 292 -19.60 4.68 6.42
N ASP A 293 -20.60 4.16 7.15
CA ASP A 293 -20.80 4.53 8.54
C ASP A 293 -19.80 3.77 9.42
N TYR A 294 -19.15 4.47 10.35
CA TYR A 294 -18.19 3.86 11.27
C TYR A 294 -18.05 4.63 12.58
N LEU A 295 -17.74 3.87 13.64
CA LEU A 295 -17.17 4.42 14.86
C LEU A 295 -15.65 4.20 14.84
N ALA A 296 -14.90 5.29 14.76
CA ALA A 296 -13.46 5.30 14.97
C ALA A 296 -13.13 5.50 16.46
N VAL A 297 -12.12 4.77 16.95
CA VAL A 297 -11.66 4.79 18.33
C VAL A 297 -10.13 4.95 18.36
N SER A 298 -9.65 5.81 19.26
CA SER A 298 -8.25 5.89 19.69
C SER A 298 -8.16 5.66 21.20
N LEU A 299 -7.30 4.71 21.59
CA LEU A 299 -7.02 4.38 22.99
C LEU A 299 -6.00 5.32 23.65
N THR A 300 -5.27 6.12 22.85
CA THR A 300 -4.32 7.15 23.29
C THR A 300 -4.97 8.52 23.44
N GLY A 301 -6.17 8.70 22.86
CA GLY A 301 -6.82 10.00 22.75
C GLY A 301 -6.36 10.85 21.56
N ASP A 302 -5.54 10.29 20.66
CA ASP A 302 -5.12 10.91 19.40
C ASP A 302 -5.25 9.93 18.23
N PHE A 303 -5.82 10.40 17.12
CA PHE A 303 -5.97 9.63 15.88
C PHE A 303 -4.70 9.64 15.01
N SER A 304 -3.69 10.46 15.30
CA SER A 304 -2.43 10.51 14.54
C SER A 304 -1.58 9.24 14.72
N THR A 305 -1.65 8.62 15.90
CA THR A 305 -0.82 7.46 16.25
C THR A 305 -1.51 6.12 16.06
N HIS A 306 -2.81 6.04 16.37
CA HIS A 306 -3.57 4.79 16.42
C HIS A 306 -5.06 5.06 16.15
N ILE A 307 -5.65 4.37 15.18
CA ILE A 307 -7.08 4.47 14.89
C ILE A 307 -7.63 3.09 14.50
N LYS A 308 -8.72 2.66 15.15
CA LYS A 308 -9.46 1.45 14.80
C LYS A 308 -10.92 1.81 14.50
N ARG A 309 -11.47 1.28 13.40
CA ARG A 309 -12.86 1.52 12.97
C ARG A 309 -13.73 0.30 13.24
N TYR A 310 -14.99 0.54 13.59
CA TYR A 310 -15.98 -0.48 13.91
C TYR A 310 -17.30 -0.20 13.16
N CYS A 311 -17.87 -1.27 12.59
CA CYS A 311 -19.11 -1.27 11.82
C CYS A 311 -19.69 -2.71 11.75
N HIS A 312 -20.82 -2.89 11.05
CA HIS A 312 -21.40 -4.18 10.65
C HIS A 312 -21.59 -5.18 11.82
N GLY A 313 -22.16 -4.73 12.94
CA GLY A 313 -22.41 -5.62 14.10
C GLY A 313 -21.16 -6.03 14.89
N THR A 314 -19.95 -5.67 14.44
CA THR A 314 -18.68 -5.97 15.12
C THR A 314 -18.53 -5.08 16.36
N ARG A 315 -19.25 -5.43 17.42
CA ARG A 315 -19.23 -4.73 18.70
C ARG A 315 -17.82 -4.74 19.29
N PRO A 316 -17.26 -3.58 19.69
CA PRO A 316 -16.01 -3.56 20.45
C PRO A 316 -16.14 -4.38 21.75
N LEU A 317 -15.14 -5.20 22.05
CA LEU A 317 -14.94 -5.73 23.41
C LEU A 317 -14.72 -4.56 24.39
N THR A 318 -14.83 -4.81 25.70
CA THR A 318 -14.53 -3.79 26.72
C THR A 318 -13.12 -3.24 26.50
N MET A 319 -13.02 -1.94 26.22
CA MET A 319 -11.74 -1.27 25.95
C MET A 319 -11.24 -0.57 27.21
N VAL A 320 -9.92 -0.50 27.35
CA VAL A 320 -9.22 0.31 28.35
C VAL A 320 -8.26 1.23 27.59
N SER A 321 -8.15 2.49 28.01
CA SER A 321 -7.20 3.44 27.43
C SER A 321 -5.75 3.05 27.72
N SER A 322 -4.84 3.39 26.81
CA SER A 322 -3.38 3.20 26.99
C SER A 322 -2.70 4.34 27.76
N GLY A 323 -3.50 5.23 28.34
CA GLY A 323 -3.12 6.39 29.14
C GLY A 323 -4.37 7.01 29.74
N ASN A 324 -4.36 8.31 30.04
CA ASN A 324 -5.48 9.01 30.68
C ASN A 324 -6.50 9.64 29.69
N SER A 325 -6.48 9.27 28.40
CA SER A 325 -7.30 9.91 27.35
C SER A 325 -7.86 8.88 26.35
N MET A 326 -9.09 9.08 25.89
CA MET A 326 -9.69 8.35 24.76
C MET A 326 -10.44 9.30 23.84
N LEU A 327 -10.46 8.95 22.56
CA LEU A 327 -11.14 9.74 21.53
C LEU A 327 -11.98 8.83 20.62
N PHE A 328 -13.23 9.22 20.42
CA PHE A 328 -14.23 8.53 19.62
C PHE A 328 -14.75 9.46 18.54
N MET A 329 -14.90 8.97 17.31
CA MET A 329 -15.51 9.70 16.20
C MET A 329 -16.49 8.78 15.46
N PHE A 330 -17.78 9.10 15.52
CA PHE A 330 -18.81 8.44 14.72
C PHE A 330 -19.12 9.30 13.50
N ARG A 331 -19.06 8.70 12.31
CA ARG A 331 -19.35 9.36 11.03
C ARG A 331 -20.34 8.50 10.25
N THR A 332 -21.31 9.13 9.58
CA THR A 332 -22.27 8.47 8.70
C THR A 332 -22.25 9.08 7.29
N ASP A 333 -22.75 8.34 6.29
CA ASP A 333 -22.96 8.81 4.91
C ASP A 333 -24.43 9.13 4.60
N CYS A 334 -24.72 9.47 3.35
CA CYS A 334 -25.96 10.10 2.93
C CYS A 334 -27.19 9.17 2.82
N CYS A 335 -27.06 7.83 2.91
CA CYS A 335 -28.18 6.91 2.63
C CYS A 335 -28.21 5.61 3.45
N PHE A 336 -29.36 5.36 4.10
CA PHE A 336 -29.73 4.17 4.91
C PHE A 336 -29.10 4.14 6.32
N GLU A 337 -29.90 3.73 7.30
CA GLU A 337 -29.61 3.95 8.73
C GLU A 337 -29.71 2.64 9.55
N GLY A 338 -28.73 2.38 10.41
CA GLY A 338 -28.78 1.35 11.46
C GLY A 338 -29.28 1.89 12.81
N LYS A 339 -29.46 1.03 13.82
CA LYS A 339 -29.83 1.45 15.19
C LYS A 339 -28.69 2.13 15.95
N GLY A 340 -27.46 2.05 15.46
CA GLY A 340 -26.29 2.67 16.06
C GLY A 340 -25.82 1.97 17.33
N PHE A 341 -25.34 2.73 18.31
CA PHE A 341 -24.73 2.18 19.51
C PHE A 341 -24.94 3.09 20.72
N SER A 342 -24.80 2.50 21.90
CA SER A 342 -24.63 3.19 23.17
C SER A 342 -23.43 2.58 23.92
N ALA A 343 -22.70 3.43 24.62
CA ALA A 343 -21.52 3.07 25.39
C ALA A 343 -21.54 3.77 26.76
N SER A 344 -21.03 3.07 27.76
CA SER A 344 -20.79 3.58 29.10
C SER A 344 -19.30 3.57 29.39
N PHE A 345 -18.82 4.57 30.13
CA PHE A 345 -17.43 4.63 30.59
C PHE A 345 -17.35 4.81 32.10
N ALA A 346 -16.26 4.34 32.67
CA ALA A 346 -15.88 4.54 34.06
C ALA A 346 -14.37 4.82 34.14
N LEU A 347 -13.98 5.72 35.04
CA LEU A 347 -12.58 5.92 35.39
C LEU A 347 -12.19 4.90 36.46
N ILE A 348 -11.10 4.18 36.22
CA ILE A 348 -10.52 3.20 37.15
C ILE A 348 -9.11 3.65 37.54
N ASP A 349 -8.67 3.29 38.73
CA ASP A 349 -7.28 3.53 39.15
C ASP A 349 -6.32 2.64 38.34
N GLU A 350 -5.15 3.17 38.02
CA GLU A 350 -4.15 2.46 37.21
C GLU A 350 -3.68 1.17 37.89
N ASP A 351 -3.65 1.16 39.23
CA ASP A 351 -3.39 -0.01 40.07
C ASP A 351 -4.44 -1.14 39.89
N GLU A 352 -5.71 -0.81 39.62
CA GLU A 352 -6.78 -1.80 39.38
C GLU A 352 -6.71 -2.46 38.00
N ILE A 353 -5.82 -1.99 37.11
CA ILE A 353 -5.53 -2.67 35.83
C ILE A 353 -4.59 -3.86 36.04
N THR A 354 -3.92 -3.98 37.19
CA THR A 354 -3.15 -5.19 37.50
C THR A 354 -4.11 -6.33 37.89
N PRO A 355 -4.32 -7.36 37.03
CA PRO A 355 -4.60 -8.66 37.59
C PRO A 355 -3.39 -9.00 38.47
N THR A 356 -3.62 -9.46 39.69
CA THR A 356 -2.55 -10.05 40.50
C THR A 356 -2.03 -11.27 39.76
N LEU A 357 -0.96 -11.08 38.99
CA LEU A 357 -0.30 -12.15 38.26
C LEU A 357 0.10 -13.23 39.29
N PRO A 358 -0.31 -14.50 39.10
CA PRO A 358 0.35 -15.59 39.81
C PRO A 358 1.86 -15.50 39.51
N PRO A 359 2.73 -15.89 40.46
CA PRO A 359 4.16 -15.67 40.34
C PRO A 359 4.68 -16.22 39.01
N ASP A 360 5.34 -15.33 38.29
CA ASP A 360 5.84 -15.50 36.93
C ASP A 360 6.41 -16.91 36.73
N PRO A 361 5.76 -17.78 35.94
CA PRO A 361 6.33 -19.08 35.62
C PRO A 361 7.58 -18.80 34.79
N LYS A 362 8.75 -18.94 35.44
CA LYS A 362 10.08 -18.88 34.78
C LYS A 362 9.95 -19.43 33.36
N PRO A 363 10.45 -18.73 32.33
CA PRO A 363 10.26 -19.15 30.95
C PRO A 363 10.63 -20.63 30.85
N GLN A 364 9.62 -21.47 30.64
CA GLN A 364 9.87 -22.85 30.29
C GLN A 364 10.52 -22.77 28.93
N ILE A 365 11.81 -23.12 28.88
CA ILE A 365 12.51 -23.40 27.64
C ILE A 365 11.72 -24.52 26.99
N CYS A 366 10.82 -24.15 26.10
CA CYS A 366 9.97 -25.04 25.36
C CYS A 366 10.51 -25.07 23.94
N THR A 367 10.76 -26.27 23.43
CA THR A 367 11.20 -26.48 22.05
C THR A 367 10.01 -26.89 21.21
N CYS A 368 9.97 -26.41 19.97
CA CYS A 368 8.94 -26.80 19.00
C CYS A 368 9.37 -28.02 18.17
N GLY A 369 8.37 -28.77 17.66
CA GLY A 369 8.55 -29.71 16.54
C GLY A 369 9.33 -30.99 16.85
N GLU A 370 9.56 -31.33 18.11
CA GLU A 370 10.26 -32.57 18.50
C GLU A 370 9.32 -33.78 18.60
N GLU A 371 9.44 -34.75 17.69
CA GLU A 371 8.71 -36.04 17.77
C GLU A 371 9.30 -36.98 18.83
N ASN A 372 8.46 -37.83 19.44
CA ASN A 372 8.93 -38.87 20.35
C ASN A 372 9.36 -40.13 19.59
N VAL A 373 10.63 -40.22 19.18
CA VAL A 373 11.16 -41.37 18.42
C VAL A 373 12.53 -41.84 18.92
N GLN A 374 12.63 -43.14 19.20
CA GLN A 374 13.87 -43.90 19.04
C GLN A 374 13.91 -44.45 17.61
N GLU A 375 15.03 -44.26 16.89
CA GLU A 375 15.12 -44.51 15.43
C GLU A 375 14.56 -45.86 14.97
N MET A 376 13.65 -45.85 13.97
CA MET A 376 13.47 -46.90 12.94
C MET A 376 12.71 -46.35 11.71
N ALA A 377 12.83 -47.05 10.57
CA ALA A 377 12.67 -46.43 9.23
C ALA A 377 11.31 -46.61 8.52
N ARG A 378 11.10 -45.77 7.48
CA ARG A 378 10.05 -45.76 6.42
C ARG A 378 9.34 -47.09 6.11
N ILE A 379 8.00 -47.08 6.01
CA ILE A 379 7.18 -47.84 5.02
C ILE A 379 5.90 -47.05 4.66
N MET A 380 5.39 -47.23 3.44
CA MET A 380 4.24 -46.51 2.85
C MET A 380 2.85 -47.13 3.11
N GLY A 381 1.82 -46.26 3.21
CA GLY A 381 0.41 -46.62 3.27
C GLY A 381 -0.12 -46.48 4.70
N GLY A 382 -1.20 -45.70 4.88
CA GLY A 382 -1.57 -45.17 6.20
C GLY A 382 -1.70 -46.24 7.28
N LYS A 383 -1.12 -45.97 8.46
CA LYS A 383 -1.01 -46.90 9.60
C LYS A 383 -1.24 -46.17 10.92
N GLU A 384 -1.44 -46.93 11.99
CA GLU A 384 -1.45 -46.37 13.35
C GLU A 384 -0.11 -45.68 13.66
N VAL A 385 -0.17 -44.58 14.40
CA VAL A 385 1.01 -43.83 14.84
C VAL A 385 1.75 -44.63 15.92
N GLU A 386 2.88 -45.21 15.53
CA GLU A 386 3.75 -45.99 16.43
C GLU A 386 5.12 -45.30 16.58
N PRO A 387 5.63 -45.10 17.81
CA PRO A 387 4.96 -45.37 19.10
C PRO A 387 3.79 -44.40 19.39
N PRO A 388 2.89 -44.73 20.35
CA PRO A 388 1.89 -43.81 20.84
C PRO A 388 2.49 -42.46 21.26
N ASN A 389 1.75 -41.37 21.04
CA ASN A 389 2.20 -39.99 21.28
C ASN A 389 3.45 -39.55 20.47
N ARG A 390 3.82 -40.22 19.36
CA ARG A 390 4.93 -39.78 18.49
C ARG A 390 4.79 -38.32 18.01
N TYR A 391 3.58 -37.86 17.76
CA TYR A 391 3.27 -36.47 17.35
C TYR A 391 2.53 -35.71 18.47
N PRO A 392 3.25 -35.26 19.52
CA PRO A 392 2.65 -34.72 20.75
C PRO A 392 1.97 -33.34 20.61
N TRP A 393 1.99 -32.74 19.42
CA TRP A 393 1.28 -31.51 19.07
C TRP A 393 -0.09 -31.73 18.43
N VAL A 394 -0.42 -32.95 18.00
CA VAL A 394 -1.73 -33.24 17.38
C VAL A 394 -2.78 -33.27 18.49
N VAL A 395 -3.81 -32.44 18.34
CA VAL A 395 -4.89 -32.30 19.33
C VAL A 395 -6.24 -32.63 18.71
N ALA A 396 -7.18 -33.01 19.56
CA ALA A 396 -8.55 -33.35 19.19
C ALA A 396 -9.54 -32.30 19.70
N LEU A 397 -10.36 -31.73 18.81
CA LEU A 397 -11.52 -30.91 19.16
C LEU A 397 -12.68 -31.85 19.47
N VAL A 398 -13.22 -31.75 20.68
CA VAL A 398 -14.30 -32.61 21.17
C VAL A 398 -15.44 -31.78 21.76
N LYS A 399 -16.65 -32.33 21.73
CA LYS A 399 -17.83 -31.74 22.35
C LYS A 399 -18.70 -32.77 23.05
N LYS A 400 -19.39 -32.39 24.12
CA LYS A 400 -20.25 -33.34 24.87
C LYS A 400 -21.55 -33.63 24.12
N LYS A 401 -21.77 -34.91 23.80
CA LYS A 401 -22.97 -35.41 23.11
C LYS A 401 -23.55 -36.58 23.89
N LYS A 402 -24.74 -36.38 24.46
CA LYS A 402 -25.41 -37.36 25.35
C LYS A 402 -24.55 -37.83 26.53
N GLY A 403 -23.65 -36.97 27.03
CA GLY A 403 -22.77 -37.27 28.17
C GLY A 403 -21.46 -37.99 27.85
N VAL A 404 -21.18 -38.26 26.56
CA VAL A 404 -19.90 -38.78 26.06
C VAL A 404 -19.23 -37.70 25.22
N ASP A 405 -17.89 -37.63 25.22
CA ASP A 405 -17.15 -36.71 24.37
C ASP A 405 -17.15 -37.22 22.91
N ASP A 406 -17.59 -36.39 21.96
CA ASP A 406 -17.72 -36.67 20.53
C ASP A 406 -16.62 -35.89 19.78
N TYR A 407 -15.66 -36.62 19.20
CA TYR A 407 -14.61 -36.07 18.35
C TYR A 407 -15.17 -35.62 17.00
N TYR A 408 -14.82 -34.41 16.56
CA TYR A 408 -15.32 -33.87 15.29
C TYR A 408 -14.25 -33.23 14.38
N CYS A 409 -13.16 -32.71 14.93
CA CYS A 409 -12.03 -32.12 14.18
C CYS A 409 -10.69 -32.31 14.91
N GLY A 410 -9.61 -32.22 14.16
CA GLY A 410 -8.25 -32.10 14.69
C GLY A 410 -7.77 -30.65 14.85
N GLY A 411 -6.57 -30.51 15.40
CA GLY A 411 -5.82 -29.26 15.50
C GLY A 411 -4.35 -29.52 15.78
N ALA A 412 -3.55 -28.44 15.82
CA ALA A 412 -2.17 -28.46 16.27
C ALA A 412 -1.93 -27.47 17.41
N LEU A 413 -1.29 -27.91 18.48
CA LEU A 413 -0.80 -27.00 19.53
C LEU A 413 0.42 -26.22 18.98
N ILE A 414 0.31 -24.90 18.85
CA ILE A 414 1.37 -24.03 18.30
C ILE A 414 2.07 -23.18 19.37
N SER A 415 1.42 -22.98 20.51
CA SER A 415 2.00 -22.46 21.74
C SER A 415 1.30 -23.11 22.94
N PRO A 416 1.77 -22.94 24.19
CA PRO A 416 1.09 -23.52 25.36
C PRO A 416 -0.37 -23.08 25.52
N VAL A 417 -0.81 -21.98 24.90
CA VAL A 417 -2.16 -21.43 25.03
C VAL A 417 -2.99 -21.53 23.74
N TYR A 418 -2.37 -21.67 22.57
CA TYR A 418 -3.07 -21.61 21.27
C TYR A 418 -3.00 -22.91 20.46
N VAL A 419 -4.17 -23.32 19.98
CA VAL A 419 -4.36 -24.41 19.01
C VAL A 419 -4.72 -23.81 17.65
N LEU A 420 -4.00 -24.22 16.61
CA LEU A 420 -4.32 -23.95 15.21
C LEU A 420 -5.28 -25.01 14.67
N THR A 421 -6.34 -24.59 13.99
CA THR A 421 -7.34 -25.48 13.36
C THR A 421 -7.98 -24.80 12.14
N ALA A 422 -8.96 -25.46 11.51
CA ALA A 422 -9.73 -24.90 10.40
C ALA A 422 -10.94 -24.10 10.93
N ALA A 423 -11.27 -22.99 10.28
CA ALA A 423 -12.42 -22.17 10.67
C ALA A 423 -13.75 -22.91 10.55
N HIS A 424 -13.89 -23.80 9.55
CA HIS A 424 -15.10 -24.61 9.38
C HIS A 424 -15.36 -25.60 10.53
N CYS A 425 -14.34 -25.93 11.33
CA CYS A 425 -14.49 -26.77 12.52
C CYS A 425 -15.20 -26.05 13.67
N ILE A 426 -15.13 -24.72 13.73
CA ILE A 426 -15.64 -23.94 14.87
C ILE A 426 -16.78 -22.97 14.51
N GLU A 427 -17.07 -22.74 13.21
CA GLU A 427 -18.12 -21.80 12.76
C GLU A 427 -19.55 -22.08 13.26
N LYS A 428 -19.82 -23.28 13.79
CA LYS A 428 -21.13 -23.76 14.26
C LYS A 428 -21.11 -24.29 15.69
N GLU A 429 -19.99 -24.14 16.39
CA GLU A 429 -19.80 -24.65 17.75
C GLU A 429 -19.82 -23.48 18.76
N GLU A 430 -20.12 -23.79 20.02
CA GLU A 430 -20.15 -22.81 21.11
C GLU A 430 -18.90 -22.96 21.99
N GLU A 431 -18.29 -21.84 22.41
CA GLU A 431 -17.06 -21.84 23.23
C GLU A 431 -17.24 -22.66 24.53
N SER A 432 -18.42 -22.61 25.15
CA SER A 432 -18.78 -23.41 26.33
C SER A 432 -19.03 -24.89 26.08
N GLY A 433 -19.23 -25.30 24.81
CA GLY A 433 -19.49 -26.68 24.41
C GLY A 433 -18.25 -27.45 23.93
N THR A 434 -17.23 -26.73 23.47
CA THR A 434 -15.99 -27.29 22.92
C THR A 434 -14.90 -27.46 23.98
N ARG A 435 -14.15 -28.55 23.88
CA ARG A 435 -12.95 -28.86 24.69
C ARG A 435 -11.84 -29.39 23.78
N ILE A 436 -10.60 -29.31 24.22
CA ILE A 436 -9.43 -29.82 23.49
C ILE A 436 -8.83 -31.03 24.22
N ALA A 437 -8.75 -32.18 23.57
CA ALA A 437 -7.98 -33.33 24.04
C ALA A 437 -6.51 -33.18 23.63
N LEU A 438 -5.63 -32.98 24.62
CA LEU A 438 -4.18 -32.86 24.47
C LEU A 438 -3.51 -34.21 24.73
N GLY A 439 -2.50 -34.58 23.94
CA GLY A 439 -1.76 -35.84 24.15
C GLY A 439 -2.60 -37.11 24.00
N ALA A 440 -3.69 -37.02 23.24
CA ALA A 440 -4.50 -38.16 22.84
C ALA A 440 -3.70 -39.11 21.92
N HIS A 441 -3.93 -40.42 22.08
CA HIS A 441 -3.54 -41.42 21.07
C HIS A 441 -4.76 -42.27 20.73
N ASP A 442 -5.40 -42.86 21.75
CA ASP A 442 -6.72 -43.47 21.67
C ASP A 442 -7.78 -42.54 22.29
N THR A 443 -8.79 -42.18 21.50
CA THR A 443 -9.88 -41.26 21.89
C THR A 443 -10.76 -41.79 23.03
N ASP A 444 -10.84 -43.11 23.26
CA ASP A 444 -11.58 -43.70 24.39
C ASP A 444 -10.78 -43.66 25.71
N SER A 445 -9.44 -43.57 25.65
CA SER A 445 -8.54 -43.62 26.82
C SER A 445 -7.65 -42.36 26.97
N SER A 446 -8.03 -41.29 26.28
CA SER A 446 -7.33 -40.00 26.27
C SER A 446 -7.34 -39.28 27.62
N PRO A 447 -6.36 -38.38 27.87
CA PRO A 447 -6.42 -37.43 28.98
C PRO A 447 -7.72 -36.60 28.96
N GLU A 448 -8.17 -36.11 30.11
CA GLU A 448 -9.41 -35.32 30.18
C GLU A 448 -9.29 -34.04 29.31
N PRO A 449 -10.25 -33.78 28.39
CA PRO A 449 -10.20 -32.61 27.52
C PRO A 449 -10.20 -31.28 28.30
N VAL A 450 -9.32 -30.34 27.95
CA VAL A 450 -9.24 -29.03 28.59
C VAL A 450 -10.28 -28.05 28.02
N PRO A 451 -10.86 -27.15 28.84
CA PRO A 451 -11.76 -26.10 28.37
C PRO A 451 -11.00 -25.00 27.62
N ILE A 452 -11.73 -24.28 26.77
CA ILE A 452 -11.24 -23.15 25.97
C ILE A 452 -11.75 -21.82 26.53
N SER A 453 -11.09 -20.72 26.15
CA SER A 453 -11.54 -19.36 26.45
C SER A 453 -12.24 -18.72 25.25
N HIS A 454 -11.60 -18.71 24.08
CA HIS A 454 -12.12 -18.03 22.89
C HIS A 454 -11.83 -18.71 21.55
N PHE A 455 -12.71 -18.48 20.58
CA PHE A 455 -12.51 -18.73 19.16
C PHE A 455 -12.05 -17.47 18.42
N ILE A 456 -11.02 -17.60 17.58
CA ILE A 456 -10.48 -16.52 16.77
C ILE A 456 -10.50 -16.95 15.30
N PHE A 457 -11.41 -16.39 14.53
CA PHE A 457 -11.55 -16.65 13.09
C PHE A 457 -10.65 -15.72 12.28
N HIS A 458 -10.04 -16.22 11.20
CA HIS A 458 -9.40 -15.32 10.25
C HIS A 458 -10.44 -14.37 9.62
N PRO A 459 -10.21 -13.04 9.60
CA PRO A 459 -11.24 -12.04 9.27
C PRO A 459 -11.74 -12.10 7.81
N LYS A 460 -11.04 -12.81 6.93
CA LYS A 460 -11.44 -13.06 5.53
C LYS A 460 -11.99 -14.48 5.30
N TYR A 461 -12.30 -15.24 6.34
CA TYR A 461 -12.90 -16.58 6.20
C TYR A 461 -14.24 -16.53 5.45
N TYR A 462 -14.42 -17.41 4.47
CA TYR A 462 -15.65 -17.49 3.68
C TYR A 462 -16.14 -18.93 3.53
N ASN A 463 -17.16 -19.26 4.33
CA ASN A 463 -17.68 -20.62 4.48
C ASN A 463 -18.32 -21.25 3.22
N ARG A 464 -18.68 -20.47 2.20
CA ARG A 464 -19.22 -21.02 0.95
C ARG A 464 -18.17 -21.70 0.07
N THR A 465 -16.91 -21.29 0.18
CA THR A 465 -15.80 -21.83 -0.65
C THR A 465 -14.64 -22.36 0.21
N TYR A 466 -14.77 -22.31 1.54
CA TYR A 466 -13.69 -22.57 2.50
C TYR A 466 -12.41 -21.77 2.17
N LEU A 467 -12.59 -20.52 1.74
CA LEU A 467 -11.45 -19.61 1.54
C LEU A 467 -11.03 -19.03 2.89
N ASN A 468 -9.71 -18.96 3.12
CA ASN A 468 -9.10 -18.59 4.40
C ASN A 468 -9.61 -19.44 5.57
N ASP A 469 -9.73 -20.75 5.35
CA ASP A 469 -10.24 -21.73 6.31
C ASP A 469 -9.19 -22.07 7.37
N ILE A 470 -8.96 -21.12 8.28
CA ILE A 470 -8.00 -21.18 9.38
C ILE A 470 -8.52 -20.40 10.58
N ALA A 471 -8.31 -20.93 11.78
CA ALA A 471 -8.73 -20.35 13.03
C ALA A 471 -7.77 -20.72 14.17
N LEU A 472 -7.75 -19.89 15.21
CA LEU A 472 -7.10 -20.20 16.47
C LEU A 472 -8.15 -20.48 17.55
N VAL A 473 -7.86 -21.46 18.39
CA VAL A 473 -8.63 -21.76 19.60
C VAL A 473 -7.72 -21.49 20.79
N LYS A 474 -8.13 -20.53 21.62
CA LYS A 474 -7.40 -20.16 22.84
C LYS A 474 -7.85 -21.05 23.99
N LEU A 475 -6.92 -21.73 24.65
CA LEU A 475 -7.20 -22.54 25.84
C LEU A 475 -7.63 -21.63 27.01
N LEU A 476 -8.39 -22.17 27.98
CA LEU A 476 -8.72 -21.44 29.20
C LEU A 476 -7.54 -21.37 30.18
N ASN A 477 -6.72 -22.42 30.19
CA ASN A 477 -5.49 -22.51 30.98
C ASN A 477 -4.36 -23.04 30.07
N PRO A 478 -3.10 -22.63 30.27
CA PRO A 478 -1.97 -23.16 29.50
C PRO A 478 -1.84 -24.68 29.60
N ALA A 479 -1.52 -25.32 28.48
CA ALA A 479 -1.20 -26.74 28.39
C ALA A 479 0.06 -27.07 29.21
N THR A 480 0.00 -28.16 29.98
CA THR A 480 1.18 -28.68 30.69
C THR A 480 2.03 -29.49 29.71
N LEU A 481 3.17 -28.93 29.29
CA LEU A 481 4.09 -29.57 28.37
C LEU A 481 4.74 -30.82 29.01
N SER A 482 4.95 -31.85 28.19
CA SER A 482 5.45 -33.18 28.60
C SER A 482 6.09 -33.90 27.41
N ASP A 483 6.44 -35.17 27.58
CA ASP A 483 6.64 -36.08 26.44
C ASP A 483 5.38 -36.15 25.57
N LYS A 484 4.19 -36.31 26.17
CA LYS A 484 2.92 -36.51 25.44
C LYS A 484 2.29 -35.25 24.85
N VAL A 485 2.67 -34.06 25.33
CA VAL A 485 2.10 -32.77 24.92
C VAL A 485 3.24 -31.79 24.66
N ARG A 486 3.42 -31.40 23.39
CA ARG A 486 4.42 -30.41 22.94
C ARG A 486 3.82 -29.55 21.84
N VAL A 487 4.51 -28.49 21.45
CA VAL A 487 4.06 -27.62 20.35
C VAL A 487 4.75 -27.99 19.04
N ILE A 488 4.10 -27.73 17.90
CA ILE A 488 4.72 -27.82 16.57
C ILE A 488 5.38 -26.50 16.20
N CYS A 489 6.44 -26.52 15.37
CA CYS A 489 7.01 -25.30 14.82
C CYS A 489 6.11 -24.70 13.73
N LEU A 490 6.15 -23.37 13.56
CA LEU A 490 5.52 -22.68 12.43
C LEU A 490 6.54 -22.52 11.28
N PRO A 491 6.13 -22.68 10.00
CA PRO A 491 7.04 -22.71 8.86
C PRO A 491 7.48 -21.30 8.44
N THR A 492 8.46 -20.73 9.15
CA THR A 492 9.00 -19.38 8.88
C THR A 492 9.93 -19.28 7.67
N PHE A 493 10.15 -20.37 6.93
CA PHE A 493 11.20 -20.46 5.90
C PHE A 493 10.78 -21.29 4.65
N PRO A 494 11.54 -21.22 3.53
CA PRO A 494 11.13 -21.71 2.19
C PRO A 494 11.07 -23.23 1.96
N LYS A 495 10.64 -24.02 2.93
CA LYS A 495 10.59 -25.50 2.83
C LYS A 495 9.15 -25.99 2.76
N PHE A 496 8.96 -27.18 2.17
CA PHE A 496 7.64 -27.77 1.93
C PHE A 496 6.79 -26.95 0.95
N THR A 497 7.46 -26.43 -0.08
CA THR A 497 6.87 -25.71 -1.22
C THR A 497 7.10 -26.45 -2.54
N SER A 498 8.01 -27.43 -2.58
CA SER A 498 8.40 -28.09 -3.83
C SER A 498 7.45 -29.26 -4.14
N PRO A 499 7.06 -29.46 -5.41
CA PRO A 499 6.29 -30.64 -5.81
C PRO A 499 7.07 -31.92 -5.47
N ASN A 500 6.38 -32.90 -4.88
CA ASN A 500 6.93 -34.15 -4.33
C ASN A 500 7.70 -34.04 -3.00
N ASP A 501 7.79 -32.87 -2.36
CA ASP A 501 8.16 -32.82 -0.94
C ASP A 501 7.20 -33.72 -0.14
N LEU A 502 7.72 -34.54 0.77
CA LEU A 502 6.91 -35.46 1.56
C LEU A 502 6.46 -34.78 2.85
N ALA A 503 5.14 -34.74 3.07
CA ALA A 503 4.51 -34.26 4.29
C ALA A 503 3.66 -35.36 4.91
N VAL A 504 3.43 -35.27 6.22
CA VAL A 504 2.61 -36.22 6.98
C VAL A 504 1.33 -35.52 7.43
N VAL A 505 0.21 -36.22 7.27
CA VAL A 505 -1.05 -35.88 7.94
C VAL A 505 -1.25 -36.89 9.07
N ALA A 506 -1.73 -36.43 10.22
CA ALA A 506 -2.17 -37.32 11.29
C ALA A 506 -3.51 -36.88 11.88
N GLY A 507 -4.35 -37.85 12.23
CA GLY A 507 -5.69 -37.63 12.79
C GLY A 507 -6.45 -38.92 13.09
N TRP A 508 -7.71 -38.77 13.49
CA TRP A 508 -8.62 -39.86 13.88
C TRP A 508 -9.78 -40.07 12.87
N GLY A 509 -9.58 -39.57 11.64
CA GLY A 509 -10.57 -39.59 10.56
C GLY A 509 -10.98 -40.97 10.05
N TRP A 510 -11.92 -40.93 9.13
CA TRP A 510 -12.69 -42.11 8.70
C TRP A 510 -11.91 -43.05 7.78
N GLN A 511 -11.71 -44.31 8.20
CA GLN A 511 -11.08 -45.33 7.36
C GLN A 511 -12.09 -46.06 6.46
N ARG A 512 -11.92 -45.90 5.14
CA ARG A 512 -12.78 -46.49 4.09
C ARG A 512 -12.89 -48.03 4.11
N PHE A 513 -12.01 -48.73 4.84
CA PHE A 513 -11.99 -50.19 4.97
C PHE A 513 -12.61 -50.73 6.27
N GLN A 514 -12.94 -49.89 7.25
CA GLN A 514 -13.68 -50.29 8.45
C GLN A 514 -15.08 -49.68 8.46
N GLN A 515 -16.10 -50.50 8.76
CA GLN A 515 -17.51 -50.17 8.58
C GLN A 515 -17.99 -48.96 9.41
N GLY A 516 -17.88 -47.76 8.85
CA GLY A 516 -18.67 -46.60 9.25
C GLY A 516 -18.32 -45.97 10.61
N LYS A 517 -17.09 -46.11 11.12
CA LYS A 517 -16.65 -45.50 12.39
C LYS A 517 -15.30 -44.80 12.25
N ASN A 518 -15.13 -43.71 12.98
CA ASN A 518 -13.84 -43.04 13.19
C ASN A 518 -12.85 -44.04 13.82
N THR A 519 -11.55 -43.91 13.52
CA THR A 519 -10.56 -44.74 14.20
C THR A 519 -10.35 -44.23 15.60
N LYS A 520 -10.42 -45.12 16.58
CA LYS A 520 -10.17 -44.76 17.98
C LYS A 520 -8.74 -44.26 18.18
N GLN A 521 -7.80 -44.92 17.52
CA GLN A 521 -6.36 -44.66 17.54
C GLN A 521 -5.95 -43.62 16.48
N LEU A 522 -4.92 -42.83 16.79
CA LEU A 522 -4.32 -41.85 15.89
C LEU A 522 -3.59 -42.56 14.73
N HIS A 523 -3.84 -42.12 13.50
CA HIS A 523 -3.21 -42.66 12.30
C HIS A 523 -2.37 -41.60 11.57
N GLU A 524 -1.31 -42.04 10.88
CA GLU A 524 -0.48 -41.20 10.00
C GLU A 524 -0.58 -41.63 8.53
N VAL A 525 -0.50 -40.67 7.62
CA VAL A 525 -0.27 -40.92 6.19
C VAL A 525 0.74 -39.93 5.61
N GLU A 526 1.78 -40.47 4.97
CA GLU A 526 2.76 -39.70 4.20
C GLU A 526 2.22 -39.44 2.79
N VAL A 527 2.10 -38.16 2.44
CA VAL A 527 1.55 -37.64 1.18
C VAL A 527 2.56 -36.70 0.49
N PRO A 528 2.77 -36.80 -0.83
CA PRO A 528 3.57 -35.83 -1.56
C PRO A 528 2.80 -34.51 -1.72
N LEU A 529 3.50 -33.39 -1.60
CA LEU A 529 2.96 -32.10 -1.99
C LEU A 529 2.76 -32.02 -3.50
N VAL A 530 1.65 -31.41 -3.92
CA VAL A 530 1.25 -31.24 -5.31
C VAL A 530 1.35 -29.77 -5.69
N SER A 531 1.95 -29.49 -6.84
CA SER A 531 2.11 -28.11 -7.32
C SER A 531 0.77 -27.39 -7.41
N HIS A 532 0.75 -26.09 -7.08
CA HIS A 532 -0.46 -25.29 -7.17
C HIS A 532 -1.10 -25.32 -8.59
N PRO A 533 -0.34 -25.17 -9.71
CA PRO A 533 -0.90 -25.36 -11.06
C PRO A 533 -1.52 -26.75 -11.29
N THR A 534 -0.90 -27.83 -10.79
CA THR A 534 -1.48 -29.18 -10.87
C THR A 534 -2.79 -29.25 -10.08
N CYS A 535 -2.87 -28.61 -8.92
CA CYS A 535 -4.09 -28.59 -8.10
C CYS A 535 -5.22 -27.77 -8.77
N VAL A 536 -4.92 -26.57 -9.27
CA VAL A 536 -5.85 -25.74 -10.06
C VAL A 536 -6.35 -26.49 -11.30
N SER A 537 -5.51 -27.32 -11.94
CA SER A 537 -5.95 -28.16 -13.08
C SER A 537 -6.99 -29.23 -12.73
N LYS A 538 -7.15 -29.57 -11.44
CA LYS A 538 -8.12 -30.55 -10.94
C LYS A 538 -9.39 -29.92 -10.38
N TYR A 539 -9.27 -28.77 -9.73
CA TYR A 539 -10.35 -28.14 -8.96
C TYR A 539 -10.81 -26.78 -9.50
N GLY A 540 -10.12 -26.24 -10.52
CA GLY A 540 -10.42 -24.93 -11.09
C GLY A 540 -10.06 -23.76 -10.16
N GLY A 541 -10.58 -22.57 -10.49
CA GLY A 541 -10.32 -21.31 -9.78
C GLY A 541 -10.90 -21.18 -8.37
N VAL A 542 -11.36 -22.28 -7.76
CA VAL A 542 -11.68 -22.35 -6.32
C VAL A 542 -10.40 -22.42 -5.48
N ILE A 543 -9.33 -22.97 -6.05
CA ILE A 543 -8.02 -23.06 -5.40
C ILE A 543 -7.26 -21.75 -5.59
N GLN A 544 -6.86 -21.12 -4.48
CA GLN A 544 -6.08 -19.87 -4.45
C GLN A 544 -4.71 -20.11 -3.79
N GLU A 545 -3.80 -19.13 -3.85
CA GLU A 545 -2.43 -19.26 -3.29
C GLU A 545 -2.43 -19.62 -1.80
N THR A 546 -3.47 -19.18 -1.08
CA THR A 546 -3.83 -19.55 0.30
C THR A 546 -4.07 -21.04 0.54
N ASN A 547 -4.12 -21.85 -0.52
CA ASN A 547 -4.29 -23.29 -0.47
C ASN A 547 -2.98 -24.03 -0.81
N LEU A 548 -2.74 -25.10 -0.06
CA LEU A 548 -1.73 -26.11 -0.30
C LEU A 548 -2.44 -27.41 -0.66
N CYS A 549 -1.87 -28.20 -1.58
CA CYS A 549 -2.45 -29.46 -2.01
C CYS A 549 -1.47 -30.60 -1.80
N ALA A 550 -1.95 -31.74 -1.30
CA ALA A 550 -1.10 -32.91 -1.03
C ALA A 550 -1.86 -34.22 -1.31
N GLY A 551 -1.14 -35.26 -1.72
CA GLY A 551 -1.71 -36.58 -1.99
C GLY A 551 -2.05 -36.82 -3.47
N GLY A 552 -3.24 -37.36 -3.72
CA GLY A 552 -3.67 -37.81 -5.06
C GLY A 552 -3.13 -39.19 -5.48
N LEU A 553 -2.39 -39.86 -4.58
CA LEU A 553 -1.99 -41.26 -4.72
C LEU A 553 -3.15 -42.18 -4.31
N LYS A 554 -3.34 -43.28 -5.04
CA LYS A 554 -4.40 -44.26 -4.78
C LYS A 554 -4.38 -44.75 -3.33
N GLY A 555 -5.44 -44.47 -2.57
CA GLY A 555 -5.60 -44.96 -1.19
C GLY A 555 -4.72 -44.26 -0.14
N LYS A 556 -4.14 -43.08 -0.42
CA LYS A 556 -3.43 -42.25 0.56
C LYS A 556 -3.96 -40.81 0.54
N ASP A 557 -4.69 -40.41 1.59
CA ASP A 557 -5.25 -39.07 1.76
C ASP A 557 -5.78 -38.88 3.19
N SER A 558 -6.01 -37.63 3.57
CA SER A 558 -6.84 -37.23 4.70
C SER A 558 -8.32 -37.59 4.47
N CYS A 559 -9.12 -37.75 5.53
CA CYS A 559 -10.56 -38.04 5.40
C CYS A 559 -11.44 -37.33 6.42
N SER A 560 -12.76 -37.53 6.32
CA SER A 560 -13.75 -36.96 7.23
C SER A 560 -13.38 -37.22 8.70
N GLY A 561 -13.22 -36.15 9.48
CA GLY A 561 -12.73 -36.19 10.86
C GLY A 561 -11.27 -35.77 11.02
N ASP A 562 -10.44 -35.74 9.97
CA ASP A 562 -9.09 -35.16 10.02
C ASP A 562 -9.11 -33.62 9.83
N SER A 563 -10.26 -33.05 9.43
CA SER A 563 -10.53 -31.61 9.33
C SER A 563 -9.95 -30.81 10.48
N GLY A 564 -9.26 -29.71 10.17
CA GLY A 564 -8.56 -28.88 11.15
C GLY A 564 -7.23 -29.46 11.68
N GLY A 565 -6.95 -30.74 11.47
CA GLY A 565 -5.67 -31.37 11.82
C GLY A 565 -4.50 -30.82 10.98
N PRO A 566 -3.25 -30.94 11.47
CA PRO A 566 -2.09 -30.43 10.75
C PRO A 566 -1.61 -31.38 9.65
N LEU A 567 -1.22 -30.78 8.52
CA LEU A 567 -0.25 -31.34 7.58
C LEU A 567 1.12 -30.80 8.00
N PHE A 568 2.08 -31.69 8.24
CA PHE A 568 3.38 -31.32 8.79
C PHE A 568 4.58 -31.96 8.07
N GLY A 569 5.67 -31.20 7.94
CA GLY A 569 6.90 -31.60 7.27
C GLY A 569 8.11 -31.59 8.20
N LYS A 570 9.10 -32.45 7.96
CA LYS A 570 10.31 -32.56 8.79
C LYS A 570 11.52 -31.88 8.14
N TYR A 571 12.11 -30.89 8.81
CA TYR A 571 13.29 -30.15 8.37
C TYR A 571 14.34 -30.13 9.49
N GLU A 572 15.60 -30.46 9.16
CA GLU A 572 16.76 -30.45 10.09
C GLU A 572 16.54 -31.13 11.47
N GLY A 573 15.59 -32.08 11.53
CA GLY A 573 15.26 -32.85 12.73
C GLY A 573 13.94 -32.43 13.40
N LYS A 574 13.43 -31.23 13.12
CA LYS A 574 12.18 -30.68 13.67
C LYS A 574 11.00 -30.73 12.70
N TRP A 575 9.80 -30.70 13.24
CA TRP A 575 8.53 -30.77 12.51
C TRP A 575 7.79 -29.44 12.50
N TYR A 576 7.26 -29.09 11.33
CA TYR A 576 6.66 -27.79 11.01
C TYR A 576 5.24 -27.95 10.49
N SER A 577 4.29 -27.14 10.96
CA SER A 577 2.89 -27.16 10.50
C SER A 577 2.74 -26.44 9.17
N VAL A 578 2.85 -27.15 8.06
CA VAL A 578 2.86 -26.57 6.70
C VAL A 578 1.47 -26.32 6.14
N GLY A 579 0.48 -27.07 6.63
CA GLY A 579 -0.92 -26.93 6.22
C GLY A 579 -1.91 -27.30 7.33
N VAL A 580 -3.16 -26.86 7.17
CA VAL A 580 -4.31 -27.28 7.99
C VAL A 580 -5.29 -28.02 7.08
N VAL A 581 -5.73 -29.23 7.46
CA VAL A 581 -6.70 -30.01 6.68
C VAL A 581 -8.00 -29.21 6.52
N SER A 582 -8.36 -28.87 5.28
CA SER A 582 -9.53 -28.04 4.99
C SER A 582 -10.66 -28.83 4.33
N TRP A 583 -10.49 -29.30 3.09
CA TRP A 583 -11.53 -30.09 2.40
C TRP A 583 -10.97 -31.00 1.30
N GLY A 584 -11.82 -31.89 0.79
CA GLY A 584 -11.49 -32.78 -0.33
C GLY A 584 -12.76 -33.34 -0.99
N MET A 585 -12.68 -33.67 -2.28
CA MET A 585 -13.86 -34.12 -3.04
C MET A 585 -14.25 -35.57 -2.75
N SER A 586 -13.28 -36.45 -2.50
CA SER A 586 -13.49 -37.71 -1.75
C SER A 586 -12.14 -38.27 -1.27
N CYS A 587 -12.12 -38.90 -0.09
CA CYS A 587 -10.89 -39.38 0.52
C CYS A 587 -10.19 -40.46 -0.33
N GLY A 588 -8.93 -40.22 -0.70
CA GLY A 588 -8.04 -41.22 -1.29
C GLY A 588 -8.31 -41.53 -2.75
N GLN A 589 -8.98 -40.63 -3.46
CA GLN A 589 -9.26 -40.77 -4.89
C GLN A 589 -7.99 -40.54 -5.73
N GLU A 590 -7.61 -41.56 -6.50
CA GLU A 590 -6.48 -41.52 -7.42
C GLU A 590 -6.62 -40.34 -8.41
N GLY A 591 -5.62 -39.46 -8.44
CA GLY A 591 -5.57 -38.28 -9.30
C GLY A 591 -6.19 -36.99 -8.73
N TYR A 592 -6.69 -37.00 -7.49
CA TYR A 592 -7.27 -35.84 -6.79
C TYR A 592 -6.61 -35.65 -5.41
N PRO A 593 -5.77 -34.61 -5.19
CA PRO A 593 -5.13 -34.34 -3.90
C PRO A 593 -6.07 -33.65 -2.91
N GLY A 594 -5.89 -33.90 -1.61
CA GLY A 594 -6.57 -33.16 -0.55
C GLY A 594 -6.18 -31.68 -0.53
N ILE A 595 -7.09 -30.81 -0.08
CA ILE A 595 -6.91 -29.36 0.02
C ILE A 595 -6.68 -28.97 1.47
N TYR A 596 -5.61 -28.21 1.68
CA TYR A 596 -5.15 -27.72 2.96
C TYR A 596 -5.06 -26.20 2.91
N THR A 597 -5.28 -25.53 4.03
CA THR A 597 -4.96 -24.10 4.16
C THR A 597 -3.45 -23.96 4.36
N ARG A 598 -2.78 -23.15 3.54
CA ARG A 598 -1.32 -22.97 3.52
C ARG A 598 -0.88 -22.08 4.69
N VAL A 599 -0.23 -22.65 5.71
CA VAL A 599 0.05 -21.93 6.97
C VAL A 599 1.01 -20.74 6.78
N SER A 600 1.95 -20.81 5.83
CA SER A 600 2.92 -19.73 5.54
C SER A 600 2.26 -18.38 5.23
N GLU A 601 1.06 -18.37 4.62
CA GLU A 601 0.34 -17.15 4.23
C GLU A 601 -0.36 -16.44 5.41
N TYR A 602 -0.38 -17.06 6.59
CA TYR A 602 -1.10 -16.59 7.77
C TYR A 602 -0.21 -16.32 8.97
N LEU A 603 1.11 -16.42 8.82
CA LEU A 603 2.05 -16.26 9.94
C LEU A 603 1.92 -14.89 10.61
N ASP A 604 1.72 -13.82 9.84
CA ASP A 604 1.54 -12.46 10.37
C ASP A 604 0.27 -12.36 11.22
N TRP A 605 -0.85 -12.91 10.73
CA TRP A 605 -2.11 -12.97 11.48
C TRP A 605 -2.00 -13.86 12.72
N ILE A 606 -1.36 -15.03 12.61
CA ILE A 606 -1.10 -15.90 13.77
C ILE A 606 -0.28 -15.15 14.82
N ALA A 607 0.81 -14.48 14.43
CA ALA A 607 1.68 -13.71 15.31
C ALA A 607 0.95 -12.53 15.96
N ASP A 608 0.04 -11.86 15.23
CA ASP A 608 -0.75 -10.74 15.75
C ASP A 608 -1.73 -11.16 16.84
N GLU A 609 -2.38 -12.33 16.70
CA GLU A 609 -3.39 -12.84 17.64
C GLU A 609 -2.77 -13.51 18.88
N ILE A 610 -1.56 -14.11 18.77
CA ILE A 610 -0.92 -14.87 19.87
C ILE A 610 0.08 -14.05 20.71
N LYS A 611 0.05 -12.71 20.65
CA LYS A 611 1.01 -11.83 21.34
C LYS A 611 1.16 -12.06 22.86
N ASP A 612 0.15 -12.64 23.51
CA ASP A 612 0.17 -12.98 24.94
C ASP A 612 0.70 -14.39 25.25
N SER A 613 0.98 -15.21 24.24
CA SER A 613 1.64 -16.50 24.35
C SER A 613 2.36 -16.86 23.04
N PRO A 614 3.53 -16.24 22.74
CA PRO A 614 4.27 -16.47 21.51
C PRO A 614 4.68 -17.94 21.31
N PRO A 615 5.04 -18.35 20.08
CA PRO A 615 5.51 -19.71 19.79
C PRO A 615 6.81 -20.05 20.55
N CYS A 616 7.01 -21.33 20.81
CA CYS A 616 8.25 -21.85 21.39
C CYS A 616 9.43 -21.72 20.41
N GLU A 617 10.61 -21.34 20.92
CA GLU A 617 11.80 -21.05 20.11
C GLU A 617 12.49 -22.33 19.57
N ASP A 618 13.32 -22.14 18.53
CA ASP A 618 14.21 -23.19 18.02
C ASP A 618 15.59 -23.08 18.69
N ASP A 619 15.92 -24.05 19.56
CA ASP A 619 17.26 -24.25 20.10
C ASP A 619 18.31 -24.62 19.00
N LYS A 620 18.63 -23.67 18.09
CA LYS A 620 19.92 -23.54 17.39
C LYS A 620 20.06 -22.26 16.55
N GLU A 621 21.19 -21.60 16.80
CA GLU A 621 21.67 -20.36 16.18
C GLU A 621 20.79 -19.12 16.44
N GLU A 622 21.44 -17.96 16.51
CA GLU A 622 20.77 -16.66 16.51
C GLU A 622 20.18 -16.39 15.12
N ILE A 623 19.12 -17.11 14.79
CA ILE A 623 18.24 -16.73 13.69
C ILE A 623 17.53 -15.45 14.18
N PRO A 624 17.76 -14.28 13.57
CA PRO A 624 17.04 -13.07 13.96
C PRO A 624 15.53 -13.34 13.85
N PRO A 625 14.69 -12.75 14.73
CA PRO A 625 13.25 -13.00 14.75
C PRO A 625 12.66 -12.78 13.35
N PRO A 626 11.60 -13.52 12.95
CA PRO A 626 10.99 -13.37 11.64
C PRO A 626 10.65 -11.90 11.42
N VAL A 627 11.34 -11.33 10.44
CA VAL A 627 11.44 -9.90 10.30
C VAL A 627 10.20 -9.38 9.61
N GLN A 628 9.71 -8.23 10.08
CA GLN A 628 8.56 -7.61 9.46
C GLN A 628 9.04 -6.58 8.43
N PRO A 629 8.81 -6.78 7.12
CA PRO A 629 8.93 -5.67 6.17
C PRO A 629 8.02 -4.54 6.66
N ASN A 630 8.42 -3.29 6.45
CA ASN A 630 7.59 -2.14 6.87
C ASN A 630 6.32 -2.07 6.00
N LEU A 631 5.27 -2.77 6.47
CA LEU A 631 4.00 -2.94 5.79
C LEU A 631 3.16 -1.67 5.77
N GLU A 632 3.50 -0.62 6.53
CA GLU A 632 2.67 0.58 6.56
C GLU A 632 2.70 1.34 5.23
N ASN A 633 3.87 1.46 4.58
CA ASN A 633 4.05 2.36 3.42
C ASN A 633 4.75 1.77 2.17
N CYS A 634 4.87 0.44 2.04
CA CYS A 634 5.43 -0.19 0.84
C CYS A 634 4.36 -0.65 -0.17
N GLY A 635 4.70 -0.66 -1.46
CA GLY A 635 3.94 -1.34 -2.53
C GLY A 635 2.58 -0.74 -2.89
N ILE A 636 2.22 0.43 -2.35
CA ILE A 636 0.94 1.10 -2.64
C ILE A 636 1.04 1.90 -3.95
N PRO A 637 0.34 1.52 -5.03
CA PRO A 637 0.24 2.35 -6.23
C PRO A 637 -0.61 3.59 -5.94
N ASN A 638 -0.52 4.62 -6.77
CA ASN A 638 -1.35 5.84 -6.61
C ASN A 638 -2.72 5.77 -7.31
N ASP A 639 -3.03 4.65 -7.99
CA ASP A 639 -4.25 4.46 -8.79
C ASP A 639 -5.16 3.35 -8.22
N LYS A 640 -6.46 3.38 -8.56
CA LYS A 640 -7.53 2.57 -7.96
C LYS A 640 -8.27 1.62 -8.91
N ASP A 641 -7.96 1.59 -10.20
CA ASP A 641 -8.75 0.84 -11.19
C ASP A 641 -8.27 -0.61 -11.42
N GLU A 642 -8.94 -1.57 -10.78
CA GLU A 642 -8.93 -2.97 -11.22
C GLU A 642 -9.84 -3.18 -12.45
N ALA A 643 -9.26 -3.01 -13.67
CA ALA A 643 -9.38 -3.91 -14.84
C ALA A 643 -9.54 -3.24 -16.23
N ARG A 644 -8.56 -3.47 -17.13
CA ARG A 644 -8.77 -4.08 -18.47
C ARG A 644 -7.45 -4.42 -19.20
N ILE A 645 -7.53 -5.35 -20.16
CA ILE A 645 -6.41 -6.15 -20.73
C ILE A 645 -6.59 -6.21 -22.27
N ALA A 646 -5.58 -6.17 -23.17
CA ALA A 646 -4.12 -6.25 -23.07
C ALA A 646 -3.40 -5.29 -24.05
N GLY A 647 -2.06 -5.26 -24.04
CA GLY A 647 -1.23 -4.69 -25.13
C GLY A 647 0.05 -3.96 -24.70
N GLY A 648 0.15 -3.60 -23.42
CA GLY A 648 1.07 -2.56 -22.94
C GLY A 648 0.35 -1.21 -22.98
N ILE A 649 0.36 -0.47 -21.87
CA ILE A 649 -0.39 0.78 -21.71
C ILE A 649 0.54 1.83 -21.07
N GLU A 650 0.38 3.10 -21.46
CA GLU A 650 0.91 4.25 -20.72
C GLU A 650 0.41 4.19 -19.27
N THR A 651 1.31 4.36 -18.30
CA THR A 651 0.91 4.46 -16.88
C THR A 651 0.32 5.83 -16.60
N GLU A 652 -0.49 5.97 -15.56
CA GLU A 652 -0.79 7.32 -15.06
C GLU A 652 0.46 7.95 -14.40
N PRO A 653 0.60 9.29 -14.41
CA PRO A 653 1.70 9.95 -13.72
C PRO A 653 1.75 9.56 -12.24
N LEU A 654 2.92 9.11 -11.77
CA LEU A 654 3.12 8.56 -10.41
C LEU A 654 2.34 7.27 -10.07
N GLU A 655 1.79 6.51 -11.04
CA GLU A 655 1.09 5.23 -10.78
C GLU A 655 1.93 4.28 -9.91
N PHE A 656 3.24 4.18 -10.20
CA PHE A 656 4.23 3.41 -9.46
C PHE A 656 5.27 4.33 -8.78
N PRO A 657 5.04 4.76 -7.53
CA PRO A 657 5.89 5.76 -6.84
C PRO A 657 7.36 5.37 -6.67
N TRP A 658 7.63 4.06 -6.67
CA TRP A 658 8.97 3.48 -6.53
C TRP A 658 9.79 3.49 -7.82
N MET A 659 9.21 3.78 -8.98
CA MET A 659 9.94 3.71 -10.25
C MET A 659 11.06 4.75 -10.29
N ALA A 660 12.29 4.24 -10.43
CA ALA A 660 13.51 5.02 -10.55
C ALA A 660 14.02 4.96 -11.99
N MET A 661 14.34 6.13 -12.55
CA MET A 661 15.04 6.28 -13.83
C MET A 661 16.50 6.64 -13.54
N ILE A 662 17.44 5.82 -14.01
CA ILE A 662 18.87 6.00 -13.80
C ILE A 662 19.47 6.66 -15.03
N VAL A 663 20.04 7.86 -14.84
CA VAL A 663 20.57 8.70 -15.90
C VAL A 663 22.07 8.90 -15.70
N TYR A 664 22.85 8.65 -16.75
CA TYR A 664 24.27 8.95 -16.82
C TYR A 664 24.55 9.79 -18.06
N ASN A 665 25.33 10.86 -17.91
CA ASN A 665 25.68 11.79 -19.00
C ASN A 665 24.46 12.20 -19.87
N ARG A 666 23.36 12.59 -19.19
CA ARG A 666 22.06 12.98 -19.80
C ARG A 666 21.35 11.90 -20.64
N THR A 667 21.78 10.65 -20.52
CA THR A 667 21.21 9.49 -21.22
C THR A 667 20.63 8.53 -20.18
N VAL A 668 19.43 7.99 -20.41
CA VAL A 668 18.87 6.93 -19.56
C VAL A 668 19.67 5.66 -19.78
N VAL A 669 20.30 5.13 -18.73
CA VAL A 669 21.13 3.92 -18.79
C VAL A 669 20.44 2.70 -18.18
N GLY A 670 19.39 2.91 -17.38
CA GLY A 670 18.54 1.86 -16.87
C GLY A 670 17.41 2.38 -15.98
N ALA A 671 16.69 1.44 -15.39
CA ALA A 671 15.63 1.66 -14.42
C ALA A 671 15.97 1.01 -13.08
N GLY A 672 15.12 1.22 -12.08
CA GLY A 672 15.22 0.58 -10.77
C GLY A 672 13.93 0.74 -9.98
N ALA A 673 13.91 0.17 -8.79
CA ALA A 673 12.82 0.36 -7.83
C ALA A 673 13.37 0.88 -6.50
N LEU A 674 12.78 1.93 -5.97
CA LEU A 674 12.97 2.37 -4.59
C LEU A 674 12.47 1.27 -3.64
N ILE A 675 13.34 0.73 -2.79
CA ILE A 675 13.00 -0.29 -1.80
C ILE A 675 12.99 0.26 -0.36
N SER A 676 13.54 1.45 -0.16
CA SER A 676 13.41 2.25 1.06
C SER A 676 13.71 3.72 0.75
N PRO A 677 13.47 4.68 1.66
CA PRO A 677 13.75 6.09 1.41
C PRO A 677 15.17 6.40 0.94
N TYR A 678 16.16 5.55 1.26
CA TYR A 678 17.56 5.77 0.89
C TYR A 678 18.11 4.86 -0.20
N TYR A 679 17.38 3.82 -0.64
CA TYR A 679 17.94 2.79 -1.50
C TYR A 679 17.06 2.45 -2.70
N VAL A 680 17.67 2.51 -3.89
CA VAL A 680 17.10 2.02 -5.16
C VAL A 680 17.82 0.73 -5.55
N LEU A 681 17.04 -0.32 -5.81
CA LEU A 681 17.50 -1.60 -6.32
C LEU A 681 17.45 -1.61 -7.85
N THR A 682 18.53 -2.08 -8.47
CA THR A 682 18.71 -2.19 -9.93
C THR A 682 19.66 -3.36 -10.24
N VAL A 683 20.17 -3.46 -11.47
CA VAL A 683 21.09 -4.51 -11.92
C VAL A 683 22.55 -4.00 -11.95
N ALA A 684 23.52 -4.88 -11.75
CA ALA A 684 24.94 -4.55 -11.74
C ALA A 684 25.52 -4.31 -13.15
N SER A 685 24.97 -4.97 -14.17
CA SER A 685 25.42 -4.94 -15.57
C SER A 685 25.34 -3.57 -16.25
N ILE A 686 24.59 -2.61 -15.68
CA ILE A 686 24.59 -1.20 -16.10
C ILE A 686 25.97 -0.54 -15.87
N PHE A 687 26.76 -1.06 -14.92
CA PHE A 687 27.99 -0.44 -14.43
C PHE A 687 29.29 -1.13 -14.93
N ASP A 688 29.19 -2.25 -15.66
CA ASP A 688 30.32 -3.04 -16.18
C ASP A 688 31.33 -2.22 -17.00
N ASN A 689 30.86 -1.14 -17.64
CA ASN A 689 31.67 -0.26 -18.51
C ASN A 689 32.33 0.92 -17.76
N TRP A 690 32.76 0.68 -16.50
CA TRP A 690 33.50 1.59 -15.60
C TRP A 690 32.67 2.72 -14.95
N MET A 691 32.00 2.41 -13.84
CA MET A 691 31.30 3.43 -13.02
C MET A 691 31.43 3.29 -11.50
N GLU A 692 32.32 2.44 -10.99
CA GLU A 692 32.51 2.20 -9.54
C GLU A 692 33.13 3.38 -8.77
N TRP A 693 33.85 4.29 -9.45
CA TRP A 693 34.78 5.24 -8.79
C TRP A 693 34.21 6.65 -8.57
N TYR A 694 33.06 6.98 -9.15
CA TYR A 694 32.48 8.33 -9.16
C TYR A 694 30.94 8.30 -9.12
N PRO A 695 30.30 7.85 -8.02
CA PRO A 695 28.83 7.78 -7.93
C PRO A 695 28.13 9.12 -8.18
N GLU A 696 28.79 10.25 -7.95
CA GLU A 696 28.29 11.61 -8.17
C GLU A 696 27.96 11.96 -9.64
N ILE A 697 28.35 11.12 -10.61
CA ILE A 697 27.99 11.30 -12.03
C ILE A 697 26.64 10.63 -12.40
N LEU A 698 26.02 9.93 -11.45
CA LEU A 698 24.72 9.28 -11.60
C LEU A 698 23.59 10.13 -11.04
N ASP A 699 22.60 10.38 -11.90
CA ASP A 699 21.38 11.06 -11.56
C ASP A 699 20.24 10.03 -11.44
N VAL A 700 19.64 9.90 -10.25
CA VAL A 700 18.43 9.09 -10.06
C VAL A 700 17.21 10.02 -10.06
N PHE A 701 16.23 9.73 -10.91
CA PHE A 701 14.94 10.45 -10.93
C PHE A 701 13.82 9.54 -10.44
N LEU A 702 13.07 10.00 -9.44
CA LEU A 702 11.84 9.37 -8.97
C LEU A 702 10.62 10.18 -9.41
N GLY A 703 9.50 9.51 -9.72
CA GLY A 703 8.24 10.13 -10.15
C GLY A 703 8.27 10.84 -11.50
N LYS A 704 9.25 10.50 -12.34
CA LYS A 704 9.21 10.77 -13.78
C LYS A 704 8.09 9.93 -14.39
N HIS A 705 7.38 10.48 -15.38
CA HIS A 705 6.51 9.72 -16.26
C HIS A 705 6.95 9.93 -17.72
N ARG A 706 7.03 11.18 -18.17
CA ARG A 706 7.53 11.56 -19.50
C ARG A 706 8.97 12.04 -19.48
N ILE A 707 9.84 11.46 -20.29
CA ILE A 707 11.27 11.81 -20.38
C ILE A 707 11.45 13.23 -20.92
N SER A 708 10.77 13.57 -22.03
CA SER A 708 10.91 14.80 -22.81
C SER A 708 10.53 16.09 -22.08
N VAL A 709 9.67 16.01 -21.06
CA VAL A 709 9.15 17.19 -20.34
C VAL A 709 9.60 17.23 -18.88
N ARG A 710 9.61 18.43 -18.30
CA ARG A 710 9.86 18.61 -16.86
C ARG A 710 8.53 18.50 -16.11
N GLU A 711 8.43 17.50 -15.24
CA GLU A 711 7.20 17.21 -14.50
C GLU A 711 7.33 17.66 -13.04
N PRO A 712 6.26 18.17 -12.41
CA PRO A 712 6.27 18.58 -11.00
C PRO A 712 6.42 17.38 -10.06
N THR A 713 5.99 16.20 -10.49
CA THR A 713 6.13 14.91 -9.79
C THR A 713 7.56 14.38 -9.77
N SER A 714 8.42 14.84 -10.69
CA SER A 714 9.75 14.31 -10.89
C SER A 714 10.80 15.06 -10.06
N LYS A 715 11.53 14.35 -9.21
CA LYS A 715 12.66 14.89 -8.44
C LYS A 715 13.94 14.11 -8.73
N LYS A 716 15.04 14.84 -8.93
CA LYS A 716 16.40 14.30 -9.00
C LYS A 716 16.93 14.04 -7.58
N PHE A 717 17.63 12.93 -7.42
CA PHE A 717 18.42 12.55 -6.26
C PHE A 717 19.86 12.24 -6.71
N ASP A 718 20.83 12.73 -5.95
CA ASP A 718 22.25 12.42 -6.16
C ASP A 718 22.59 11.09 -5.47
N VAL A 719 23.44 10.27 -6.10
CA VAL A 719 23.87 8.96 -5.58
C VAL A 719 25.10 9.15 -4.67
N GLN A 720 25.02 8.63 -3.44
CA GLN A 720 26.13 8.60 -2.48
C GLN A 720 27.08 7.41 -2.72
N ALA A 721 26.54 6.24 -3.06
CA ALA A 721 27.31 5.01 -3.26
C ALA A 721 26.56 4.01 -4.15
N VAL A 722 27.34 3.16 -4.82
CA VAL A 722 26.85 1.99 -5.57
C VAL A 722 27.40 0.73 -4.88
N TYR A 723 26.54 -0.25 -4.62
CA TYR A 723 26.93 -1.53 -4.03
C TYR A 723 26.54 -2.68 -4.95
N HIS A 724 27.52 -3.50 -5.36
CA HIS A 724 27.31 -4.66 -6.21
C HIS A 724 27.09 -5.93 -5.39
N HIS A 725 26.31 -6.87 -5.91
CA HIS A 725 26.20 -8.19 -5.31
C HIS A 725 27.55 -8.95 -5.41
N LYS A 726 28.01 -9.51 -4.29
CA LYS A 726 29.37 -10.10 -4.16
C LYS A 726 29.65 -11.26 -5.13
N SER A 727 28.60 -11.99 -5.50
CA SER A 727 28.66 -13.12 -6.44
C SER A 727 28.12 -12.76 -7.84
N TYR A 728 28.09 -11.48 -8.19
CA TYR A 728 27.72 -11.04 -9.54
C TYR A 728 28.65 -11.68 -10.58
N GLY A 729 28.08 -12.19 -11.69
CA GLY A 729 28.83 -12.76 -12.81
C GLY A 729 29.41 -14.16 -12.59
N ASN A 730 29.08 -14.82 -11.47
CA ASN A 730 29.60 -16.15 -11.09
C ASN A 730 28.46 -17.03 -10.56
N PRO A 731 28.18 -18.24 -11.13
CA PRO A 731 28.96 -18.96 -12.14
C PRO A 731 28.69 -18.56 -13.60
N THR A 732 27.62 -17.80 -13.87
CA THR A 732 27.26 -17.33 -15.22
C THR A 732 27.33 -15.81 -15.30
N PRO A 733 27.56 -15.21 -16.49
CA PRO A 733 27.88 -13.77 -16.62
C PRO A 733 26.87 -12.77 -16.05
N TYR A 734 25.64 -13.21 -15.76
CA TYR A 734 24.58 -12.39 -15.15
C TYR A 734 23.96 -13.04 -13.90
N ASN A 735 24.63 -14.04 -13.32
CA ASN A 735 24.19 -14.59 -12.03
C ASN A 735 24.27 -13.51 -10.96
N ASN A 736 23.22 -13.34 -10.16
CA ASN A 736 23.10 -12.27 -9.17
C ASN A 736 23.43 -10.87 -9.73
N ASP A 737 22.91 -10.56 -10.91
CA ASP A 737 23.00 -9.23 -11.54
C ASP A 737 22.17 -8.19 -10.77
N LEU A 738 22.68 -7.77 -9.61
CA LEU A 738 22.01 -6.89 -8.66
C LEU A 738 22.97 -5.81 -8.15
N ALA A 739 22.47 -4.57 -8.09
CA ALA A 739 23.15 -3.44 -7.49
C ALA A 739 22.18 -2.55 -6.69
N LEU A 740 22.70 -1.94 -5.62
CA LEU A 740 21.98 -0.99 -4.78
C LEU A 740 22.60 0.41 -4.92
N LEU A 741 21.78 1.38 -5.29
CA LEU A 741 22.13 2.80 -5.30
C LEU A 741 21.66 3.44 -3.99
N LYS A 742 22.61 3.93 -3.19
CA LYS A 742 22.30 4.70 -1.98
C LYS A 742 22.14 6.17 -2.33
N LEU A 743 20.97 6.74 -2.07
CA LEU A 743 20.66 8.14 -2.28
C LEU A 743 21.31 9.01 -1.19
N LEU A 744 21.80 10.19 -1.56
CA LEU A 744 22.42 11.14 -0.63
C LEU A 744 21.42 11.75 0.39
N GLN A 745 20.14 11.76 0.04
CA GLN A 745 19.03 12.29 0.84
C GLN A 745 17.83 11.34 0.73
N PRO A 746 16.97 11.26 1.75
CA PRO A 746 15.80 10.39 1.69
C PRO A 746 14.83 10.87 0.61
N ALA A 747 14.27 9.90 -0.12
CA ALA A 747 13.05 10.05 -0.86
C ALA A 747 11.91 10.39 0.11
N GLY A 748 11.28 11.56 -0.08
CA GLY A 748 10.16 11.99 0.75
C GLY A 748 8.86 11.25 0.39
N ASP A 749 7.85 11.40 1.24
CA ASP A 749 6.65 10.54 1.33
C ASP A 749 5.85 10.34 0.01
N GLN A 750 6.03 11.22 -0.98
CA GLN A 750 5.46 11.09 -2.32
C GLN A 750 6.08 9.94 -3.15
N TYR A 751 7.25 9.43 -2.77
CA TYR A 751 7.95 8.32 -3.40
C TYR A 751 7.95 7.12 -2.45
N LYS A 752 6.85 6.38 -2.46
CA LYS A 752 6.70 5.17 -1.64
C LYS A 752 7.56 4.03 -2.20
N PRO A 753 8.29 3.28 -1.37
CA PRO A 753 9.06 2.12 -1.83
C PRO A 753 8.13 0.97 -2.28
N ILE A 754 8.64 0.06 -3.11
CA ILE A 754 7.99 -1.23 -3.38
C ILE A 754 8.20 -2.19 -2.20
N CYS A 755 7.28 -3.11 -1.94
CA CYS A 755 7.51 -4.13 -0.91
C CYS A 755 8.58 -5.14 -1.38
N LEU A 756 9.47 -5.54 -0.47
CA LEU A 756 10.33 -6.70 -0.69
C LEU A 756 9.52 -7.98 -0.47
N PRO A 757 9.75 -9.04 -1.26
CA PRO A 757 9.08 -10.32 -1.08
C PRO A 757 9.63 -11.04 0.16
N ARG A 758 8.89 -12.03 0.67
CA ARG A 758 9.41 -13.00 1.64
C ARG A 758 10.50 -13.87 0.99
N SER A 759 11.39 -14.46 1.80
CA SER A 759 12.41 -15.40 1.32
C SER A 759 11.83 -16.66 0.68
N ASP A 760 10.59 -17.04 1.04
CA ASP A 760 9.84 -18.18 0.52
C ASP A 760 8.93 -17.84 -0.66
N ALA A 761 8.96 -16.59 -1.15
CA ALA A 761 8.09 -16.15 -2.22
C ALA A 761 8.35 -16.91 -3.53
N TRP A 762 7.37 -17.74 -3.90
CA TRP A 762 7.39 -18.57 -5.10
C TRP A 762 6.59 -17.93 -6.25
N TYR A 763 7.07 -18.17 -7.48
CA TYR A 763 6.51 -17.62 -8.71
C TYR A 763 6.22 -18.78 -9.69
N PRO A 764 5.03 -19.42 -9.61
CA PRO A 764 4.70 -20.56 -10.46
C PRO A 764 4.71 -20.20 -11.96
N SER A 765 4.97 -21.20 -12.79
CA SER A 765 4.79 -21.06 -14.23
C SER A 765 3.35 -20.67 -14.59
N SER A 766 3.20 -19.84 -15.62
CA SER A 766 1.98 -19.12 -16.01
C SER A 766 1.45 -18.06 -15.03
N MET A 767 2.10 -17.80 -13.90
CA MET A 767 1.78 -16.61 -13.08
C MET A 767 2.04 -15.34 -13.89
N THR A 768 1.03 -14.50 -14.06
CA THR A 768 1.19 -13.19 -14.70
C THR A 768 1.72 -12.17 -13.70
N LEU A 769 2.89 -11.60 -13.97
CA LEU A 769 3.52 -10.52 -13.21
C LEU A 769 3.56 -9.23 -14.03
N THR A 770 3.50 -8.08 -13.35
CA THR A 770 3.55 -6.76 -13.99
C THR A 770 4.97 -6.21 -14.00
N THR A 771 5.40 -5.62 -15.09
CA THR A 771 6.66 -4.88 -15.21
C THR A 771 6.41 -3.50 -15.78
N ALA A 772 7.28 -2.53 -15.45
CA ALA A 772 7.14 -1.16 -15.94
C ALA A 772 8.50 -0.55 -16.29
N GLY A 773 8.56 0.27 -17.34
CA GLY A 773 9.79 0.90 -17.82
C GLY A 773 9.64 1.84 -19.02
N TRP A 774 10.76 2.38 -19.49
CA TRP A 774 10.88 3.38 -20.57
C TRP A 774 11.67 2.87 -21.79
N GLY A 775 12.03 1.59 -21.81
CA GLY A 775 12.81 0.98 -22.88
C GLY A 775 12.09 0.94 -24.22
N ARG A 776 12.74 0.32 -25.19
CA ARG A 776 12.23 0.34 -26.58
C ARG A 776 10.89 -0.36 -26.71
N THR A 777 9.96 0.27 -27.40
CA THR A 777 8.64 -0.34 -27.74
C THR A 777 8.72 -1.37 -28.87
N SER A 778 9.90 -1.57 -29.48
CA SER A 778 10.13 -2.60 -30.50
C SER A 778 11.61 -2.92 -30.67
N LYS A 779 11.92 -4.07 -31.29
CA LYS A 779 13.30 -4.58 -31.52
C LYS A 779 14.31 -3.59 -32.13
N ARG A 780 13.85 -2.54 -32.82
CA ARG A 780 14.69 -1.48 -33.42
C ARG A 780 14.11 -0.07 -33.23
N GLY A 781 13.20 0.11 -32.27
CA GLY A 781 12.55 1.40 -31.99
C GLY A 781 13.41 2.32 -31.13
N ALA A 782 12.92 3.55 -30.94
CA ALA A 782 13.40 4.41 -29.85
C ALA A 782 12.85 3.90 -28.49
N GLY A 783 13.45 4.37 -27.39
CA GLY A 783 12.85 4.24 -26.06
C GLY A 783 11.50 4.95 -26.00
N SER A 784 10.63 4.52 -25.10
CA SER A 784 9.36 5.19 -24.85
C SER A 784 9.58 6.54 -24.17
N ASP A 785 8.94 7.60 -24.67
CA ASP A 785 8.92 8.88 -23.95
C ASP A 785 8.15 8.78 -22.63
N VAL A 786 7.15 7.89 -22.56
CA VAL A 786 6.27 7.68 -21.39
C VAL A 786 6.64 6.40 -20.65
N LEU A 787 6.36 6.35 -19.34
CA LEU A 787 6.42 5.10 -18.59
C LEU A 787 5.31 4.17 -19.09
N LEU A 788 5.67 2.93 -19.41
CA LEU A 788 4.76 1.89 -19.88
C LEU A 788 4.70 0.75 -18.87
N LYS A 789 3.53 0.14 -18.71
CA LYS A 789 3.34 -1.11 -17.97
C LYS A 789 2.96 -2.27 -18.89
N ALA A 790 3.52 -3.44 -18.63
CA ALA A 790 3.24 -4.68 -19.35
C ALA A 790 3.09 -5.85 -18.38
N ASN A 791 2.33 -6.86 -18.79
CA ASN A 791 2.14 -8.10 -18.04
C ASN A 791 2.89 -9.24 -18.73
N LEU A 792 3.71 -9.98 -18.00
CA LEU A 792 4.52 -11.10 -18.48
C LEU A 792 4.13 -12.37 -17.73
N ASP A 793 4.07 -13.50 -18.43
CA ASP A 793 3.71 -14.78 -17.82
C ASP A 793 5.01 -15.54 -17.47
N VAL A 794 5.18 -15.90 -16.20
CA VAL A 794 6.38 -16.58 -15.69
C VAL A 794 6.52 -17.97 -16.33
N TRP A 795 7.74 -18.37 -16.65
CA TRP A 795 8.07 -19.71 -17.17
C TRP A 795 8.62 -20.60 -16.06
N SER A 796 8.55 -21.91 -16.23
CA SER A 796 9.17 -22.83 -15.26
C SER A 796 10.70 -22.81 -15.41
N GLU A 797 11.41 -23.11 -14.33
CA GLU A 797 12.88 -23.18 -14.33
C GLU A 797 13.39 -24.15 -15.39
N GLU A 798 12.73 -25.31 -15.56
CA GLU A 798 13.12 -26.31 -16.57
C GLU A 798 12.91 -25.80 -18.00
N ALA A 799 11.83 -25.04 -18.25
CA ALA A 799 11.57 -24.46 -19.56
C ALA A 799 12.61 -23.37 -19.92
N CYS A 800 13.13 -22.67 -18.91
CA CYS A 800 14.14 -21.63 -19.08
C CYS A 800 15.55 -22.17 -19.15
N GLU A 801 15.89 -23.20 -18.37
CA GLU A 801 17.14 -23.94 -18.53
C GLU A 801 17.19 -24.66 -19.89
N GLN A 802 16.08 -25.24 -20.37
CA GLN A 802 16.02 -25.76 -21.74
C GLN A 802 16.23 -24.68 -22.80
N ARG A 803 15.84 -23.43 -22.52
CA ARG A 803 15.95 -22.30 -23.45
C ARG A 803 17.30 -21.59 -23.39
N TYR A 804 17.97 -21.63 -22.24
CA TYR A 804 19.23 -20.97 -21.90
C TYR A 804 20.18 -21.90 -21.13
N PRO A 805 20.55 -23.07 -21.71
CA PRO A 805 21.25 -24.12 -20.99
C PRO A 805 22.63 -23.66 -20.50
N GLY A 806 22.90 -23.86 -19.21
CA GLY A 806 24.12 -23.45 -18.53
C GLY A 806 24.29 -21.93 -18.35
N TRP A 807 23.25 -21.14 -18.60
CA TRP A 807 23.23 -19.68 -18.39
C TRP A 807 22.20 -19.26 -17.34
N PHE A 808 21.06 -19.95 -17.28
CA PHE A 808 20.03 -19.76 -16.27
C PHE A 808 20.44 -20.41 -14.94
N THR A 809 19.97 -19.88 -13.82
CA THR A 809 20.25 -20.39 -12.47
C THR A 809 19.03 -20.18 -11.57
N GLN A 810 19.00 -20.83 -10.40
CA GLN A 810 17.97 -20.60 -9.37
C GLN A 810 17.92 -19.15 -8.85
N GLN A 811 18.94 -18.33 -9.15
CA GLN A 811 18.99 -16.90 -8.83
C GLN A 811 18.25 -16.04 -9.86
N MET A 812 17.52 -16.66 -10.80
CA MET A 812 16.87 -15.98 -11.92
C MET A 812 15.39 -16.37 -12.01
N ILE A 813 14.56 -15.42 -12.43
CA ILE A 813 13.18 -15.63 -12.86
C ILE A 813 13.13 -15.33 -14.35
N CYS A 814 12.36 -16.11 -15.10
CA CYS A 814 12.15 -15.88 -16.52
C CYS A 814 10.66 -15.65 -16.80
N ALA A 815 10.34 -14.64 -17.59
CA ALA A 815 8.95 -14.31 -17.92
C ALA A 815 8.81 -13.85 -19.38
N TYR A 816 7.67 -14.17 -19.98
CA TYR A 816 7.38 -13.87 -21.38
C TYR A 816 5.88 -13.75 -21.61
N LYS A 817 5.47 -12.82 -22.47
CA LYS A 817 4.14 -12.85 -23.07
C LYS A 817 4.23 -12.36 -24.52
N LYS A 818 3.43 -12.96 -25.41
CA LYS A 818 3.56 -12.74 -26.86
C LYS A 818 3.23 -11.28 -27.22
N GLY A 819 4.23 -10.55 -27.69
CA GLY A 819 4.11 -9.14 -28.09
C GLY A 819 4.41 -8.13 -26.98
N THR A 820 4.84 -8.58 -25.81
CA THR A 820 5.14 -7.73 -24.64
C THR A 820 6.42 -8.23 -23.97
N ASP A 821 7.40 -7.34 -23.78
CA ASP A 821 8.69 -7.66 -23.17
C ASP A 821 9.32 -6.37 -22.60
N THR A 822 10.31 -6.51 -21.72
CA THR A 822 11.22 -5.41 -21.35
C THR A 822 12.42 -5.42 -22.31
N CYS A 823 12.73 -4.29 -22.92
CA CYS A 823 13.68 -4.18 -24.02
C CYS A 823 15.03 -3.57 -23.56
N GLU A 824 15.90 -3.25 -24.52
CA GLU A 824 17.03 -2.35 -24.26
C GLU A 824 16.50 -0.99 -23.75
N GLY A 825 17.06 -0.51 -22.64
CA GLY A 825 16.57 0.66 -21.89
C GLY A 825 15.78 0.32 -20.61
N ASP A 826 15.31 -0.93 -20.46
CA ASP A 826 14.60 -1.41 -19.26
C ASP A 826 15.48 -2.23 -18.30
N SER A 827 16.80 -2.28 -18.48
CA SER A 827 17.67 -2.98 -17.52
C SER A 827 17.50 -2.38 -16.12
N GLY A 828 17.24 -3.23 -15.12
CA GLY A 828 16.87 -2.84 -13.76
C GLY A 828 15.38 -2.58 -13.52
N ALA A 829 14.53 -2.61 -14.55
CA ALA A 829 13.07 -2.48 -14.40
C ALA A 829 12.51 -3.59 -13.49
N PRO A 830 11.62 -3.27 -12.53
CA PRO A 830 11.08 -4.26 -11.62
C PRO A 830 10.07 -5.18 -12.32
N LEU A 831 10.16 -6.46 -12.00
CA LEU A 831 9.10 -7.45 -12.19
C LEU A 831 8.35 -7.56 -10.86
N MET A 832 7.04 -7.36 -10.87
CA MET A 832 6.25 -7.07 -9.68
C MET A 832 5.03 -8.01 -9.60
N ARG A 833 4.77 -8.51 -8.39
CA ARG A 833 3.59 -9.31 -8.04
C ARG A 833 2.63 -8.44 -7.23
N ILE A 834 1.35 -8.42 -7.60
CA ILE A 834 0.30 -7.88 -6.73
C ILE A 834 -0.09 -8.96 -5.72
N TYR A 835 -0.09 -8.61 -4.44
CA TYR A 835 -0.52 -9.47 -3.34
C TYR A 835 -1.19 -8.61 -2.27
N TYR A 836 -2.41 -8.96 -1.85
CA TYR A 836 -3.26 -8.15 -0.96
C TYR A 836 -3.33 -6.64 -1.28
N GLY A 837 -3.42 -6.27 -2.57
CA GLY A 837 -3.50 -4.88 -3.01
C GLY A 837 -2.19 -4.09 -2.94
N ARG A 838 -1.06 -4.74 -2.70
CA ARG A 838 0.29 -4.14 -2.73
C ARG A 838 1.17 -4.83 -3.76
N TYR A 839 2.09 -4.07 -4.35
CA TYR A 839 3.13 -4.58 -5.24
C TYR A 839 4.37 -5.02 -4.45
N TYR A 840 4.80 -6.24 -4.72
CA TYR A 840 6.03 -6.85 -4.23
C TYR A 840 7.01 -7.07 -5.38
N ILE A 841 8.29 -6.76 -5.21
CA ILE A 841 9.29 -6.94 -6.26
C ILE A 841 9.75 -8.40 -6.35
N ALA A 842 9.36 -9.10 -7.42
CA ALA A 842 9.77 -10.48 -7.68
C ALA A 842 11.20 -10.56 -8.21
N GLY A 843 11.55 -9.66 -9.13
CA GLY A 843 12.85 -9.59 -9.78
C GLY A 843 13.15 -8.21 -10.38
N VAL A 844 14.37 -8.03 -10.90
CA VAL A 844 14.74 -6.87 -11.74
C VAL A 844 15.27 -7.33 -13.09
N SER A 845 14.93 -6.61 -14.16
CA SER A 845 15.20 -7.04 -15.54
C SER A 845 16.70 -7.01 -15.84
N SER A 846 17.31 -8.17 -15.99
CA SER A 846 18.75 -8.31 -16.19
C SER A 846 19.07 -8.41 -17.68
N TRP A 847 18.88 -9.58 -18.30
CA TRP A 847 19.28 -9.82 -19.69
C TRP A 847 18.20 -10.49 -20.55
N ALA A 848 18.36 -10.38 -21.86
CA ALA A 848 17.45 -10.92 -22.89
C ALA A 848 18.20 -11.82 -23.88
N SER A 849 17.46 -12.65 -24.62
CA SER A 849 18.05 -13.41 -25.73
C SER A 849 18.64 -12.49 -26.81
N LYS A 850 19.70 -12.98 -27.48
CA LYS A 850 20.30 -12.35 -28.67
C LYS A 850 19.33 -12.23 -29.85
N ASP A 851 18.19 -12.91 -29.80
CA ASP A 851 17.09 -12.83 -30.77
C ASP A 851 16.34 -11.48 -30.72
N GLY A 852 16.65 -10.63 -29.74
CA GLY A 852 16.02 -9.33 -29.48
C GLY A 852 14.72 -9.44 -28.70
N CYS A 853 14.33 -8.37 -28.01
CA CYS A 853 13.14 -8.37 -27.14
C CYS A 853 11.83 -8.68 -27.88
N ALA A 854 10.88 -9.27 -27.16
CA ALA A 854 9.60 -9.80 -27.66
C ALA A 854 9.77 -10.83 -28.81
N ALA A 855 10.90 -11.54 -28.88
CA ALA A 855 11.08 -12.67 -29.79
C ALA A 855 10.18 -13.84 -29.39
N ILE A 856 9.55 -14.48 -30.38
CA ILE A 856 8.63 -15.60 -30.14
C ILE A 856 9.39 -16.77 -29.49
N GLY A 857 9.02 -17.10 -28.25
CA GLY A 857 9.65 -18.18 -27.49
C GLY A 857 11.02 -17.82 -26.91
N ALA A 858 11.26 -16.55 -26.57
CA ALA A 858 12.44 -16.10 -25.86
C ALA A 858 12.03 -15.24 -24.64
N PRO A 859 11.94 -15.81 -23.43
CA PRO A 859 11.67 -15.05 -22.22
C PRO A 859 12.80 -14.07 -21.87
N ARG A 860 12.42 -12.96 -21.22
CA ARG A 860 13.38 -12.11 -20.51
C ARG A 860 13.78 -12.80 -19.22
N VAL A 861 15.04 -12.61 -18.84
CA VAL A 861 15.59 -13.10 -17.57
C VAL A 861 15.76 -11.92 -16.61
N PHE A 862 15.28 -12.14 -15.39
CA PHE A 862 15.26 -11.21 -14.27
C PHE A 862 16.08 -11.82 -13.12
N SER A 863 16.82 -11.01 -12.38
CA SER A 863 17.49 -11.48 -11.15
C SER A 863 16.46 -11.59 -10.02
N ALA A 864 16.42 -12.74 -9.34
CA ALA A 864 15.39 -13.09 -8.37
C ALA A 864 15.62 -12.40 -7.02
N ILE A 865 14.68 -11.57 -6.55
CA ILE A 865 14.87 -10.81 -5.30
C ILE A 865 14.78 -11.71 -4.07
N HIS A 866 13.83 -12.65 -4.04
CA HIS A 866 13.61 -13.56 -2.90
C HIS A 866 14.87 -14.38 -2.51
N GLN A 867 15.70 -14.73 -3.50
CA GLN A 867 16.96 -15.45 -3.29
C GLN A 867 18.11 -14.56 -2.79
N ASN A 868 17.96 -13.24 -2.85
CA ASN A 868 19.01 -12.25 -2.60
C ASN A 868 18.68 -11.30 -1.41
N LEU A 869 17.59 -11.54 -0.68
CA LEU A 869 17.13 -10.69 0.43
C LEU A 869 18.18 -10.51 1.53
N GLN A 870 18.92 -11.59 1.89
CA GLN A 870 19.96 -11.52 2.91
C GLN A 870 21.06 -10.51 2.54
N TRP A 871 21.47 -10.46 1.25
CA TRP A 871 22.41 -9.46 0.77
C TRP A 871 21.79 -8.06 0.83
N ILE A 872 20.55 -7.90 0.36
CA ILE A 872 19.83 -6.61 0.40
C ILE A 872 19.74 -6.07 1.84
N SER A 873 19.32 -6.88 2.81
CA SER A 873 19.28 -6.52 4.23
C SER A 873 20.67 -6.07 4.71
N SER A 874 21.70 -6.90 4.50
CA SER A 874 23.07 -6.63 4.97
C SER A 874 23.66 -5.31 4.45
N MET A 875 23.23 -4.85 3.26
CA MET A 875 23.74 -3.62 2.63
C MET A 875 22.90 -2.37 2.92
N THR A 876 21.63 -2.55 3.27
CA THR A 876 20.68 -1.45 3.48
C THR A 876 20.41 -1.14 4.94
N GLY A 877 20.64 -2.11 5.84
CA GLY A 877 20.13 -2.06 7.22
C GLY A 877 18.61 -2.15 7.28
N LEU A 878 17.94 -2.48 6.17
CA LEU A 878 16.55 -2.89 6.20
C LEU A 878 16.47 -4.25 6.87
N ASP A 879 15.45 -4.38 7.69
CA ASP A 879 15.00 -5.67 8.16
C ASP A 879 14.35 -6.37 6.94
N VAL A 880 14.92 -7.50 6.50
CA VAL A 880 14.45 -8.30 5.33
C VAL A 880 14.59 -9.83 5.52
N ALA A 881 14.45 -10.34 6.75
CA ALA A 881 14.18 -11.78 6.94
C ALA A 881 12.68 -12.11 6.74
#